data_AF-D8PQD1-F1
#
_entry.id   AF-D8PQD1-F1
#
_cell.length_a   1.000
_cell.length_b   1.000
_cell.length_c   1.000
_cell.angle_alpha   90.00
_cell.angle_beta   90.00
_cell.angle_gamma   90.00
#
_symmetry.space_group_name_H-M   'P 1'
#
loop_
_entity.id
_entity.type
_entity.pdbx_description
1 polymer ?
#
loop_
_entity_poly.entity_id
_entity_poly.type
_entity_poly.pdbx_seq_one_letter_code
_entity_poly.pdbx_strand_id
1 'polypeptide(L)'
;MSATVVPGTASGIENSTKDSTHAPKHPLDPLTPEEIAAVCLVVRHHTANIPDINALKFITCSLLPPPKRQVLAHLGIPLTPGGKPEPATPIIRRAEVDFLELAAGTAYNVVLSLGEGQWSVDALDRLPEGTQPQISVQELVAAEKTVKADKRVQQLAKEVGIEPDQIVCDGWSIGYDPRFPQQERVQQALVFARFGEHENLYAHPMDFIPVLDSNAEKVLHIDFPPRYTASANGPTLSVPTTAPGELGDASAGLAAAKRERIPPPKKAFDFLPDLMEKSEPDFKPREGLKPPEGVSFKVNGHELEWQNWKMHISFTHREGIALSTITYNDNGEIRPIFYRLSLAEMVVPYGAPEFPHSRKFAFDSGEYGMGTMANELSLGCDCLGQIHYLPGSFVANDGSAIIIKNVICIHEEDNGVLWKHSDYRPNGRSHTARRRRLVVSMVCTLANYEYIWNYHFYQDGSIELEVRLTGILQVYVGADGEPSPHGTWVAPNVNAHYHQHMFSVRVDPMVDGLQNSVVETDVVMSDAPTGSAQNFAGNSFTTKESLIKQEGSRQYDLAADRRWRIVNSGRKHYSSNANVGYSIGMKGGVVPSFVRDDGWCASRAGFVKAPLWVVRDVEGPKGSRMWPSGKYVPQTRTTPEDSLEKWSKGGQSVEDEDIVVYVTIGTTHIPRPEDWPVMPVDHLNVTFKPQSFFAKNPSMDVPAAKDTHSVSAFSNERGSLSSGNIGSSGRTVISEFPLFLSKTVIMADAFDLEALVHVEQDFYDSGFKDGFDHGRIHGLIEGRALGREKGFEMWEELGFYEGFALMWQAVYTHQGRTDDRAMNHIKHLLNLISHFPRVNPSISDSPSQVDIPKLFRQIRSRYKALCATLGVRPSLRAASTEGTPDGADSPSEDMESAPAKVPQGPIWSVNSIDKSSAGVEISL
;
A
#
# COMPACT_ATOMS: atom_id res chain seq x y z
N MET A 1 -41.58 13.32 3.86
CA MET A 1 -40.43 13.57 2.96
C MET A 1 -39.34 14.19 3.82
N SER A 2 -38.44 13.38 4.36
CA SER A 2 -37.22 13.89 5.00
C SER A 2 -36.37 14.53 3.91
N ALA A 3 -35.72 15.66 4.19
CA ALA A 3 -34.70 16.20 3.30
C ALA A 3 -33.71 15.07 2.97
N THR A 4 -33.40 14.88 1.67
CA THR A 4 -32.42 13.89 1.21
C THR A 4 -31.14 14.12 2.01
N VAL A 5 -30.76 13.16 2.85
CA VAL A 5 -29.52 13.25 3.62
C VAL A 5 -28.39 13.13 2.62
N VAL A 6 -27.63 14.20 2.44
CA VAL A 6 -26.55 14.30 1.47
C VAL A 6 -25.24 13.95 2.16
N PRO A 7 -24.44 12.99 1.64
CA PRO A 7 -23.10 12.73 2.15
C PRO A 7 -22.23 13.99 2.16
N GLY A 8 -21.34 14.13 3.15
CA GLY A 8 -20.44 15.29 3.23
C GLY A 8 -19.48 15.43 2.03
N THR A 9 -19.26 14.36 1.27
CA THR A 9 -18.41 14.34 0.06
C THR A 9 -19.17 14.65 -1.22
N ALA A 10 -20.50 14.81 -1.18
CA ALA A 10 -21.29 15.06 -2.37
C ALA A 10 -21.18 16.53 -2.82
N SER A 11 -20.88 16.73 -4.10
CA SER A 11 -20.78 18.04 -4.74
C SER A 11 -22.08 18.50 -5.39
N GLY A 12 -23.09 17.62 -5.47
CA GLY A 12 -24.39 17.88 -6.09
C GLY A 12 -25.34 16.68 -6.05
N ILE A 13 -26.60 16.94 -6.40
CA ILE A 13 -27.66 15.92 -6.58
C ILE A 13 -28.37 16.20 -7.90
N GLU A 14 -28.61 15.16 -8.68
CA GLU A 14 -29.43 15.21 -9.90
C GLU A 14 -30.71 14.39 -9.74
N ASN A 15 -31.83 15.01 -10.15
CA ASN A 15 -33.18 14.46 -10.07
C ASN A 15 -33.91 14.49 -11.43
N SER A 16 -33.37 15.26 -12.38
CA SER A 16 -33.85 15.39 -13.74
C SER A 16 -33.58 14.12 -14.53
N THR A 17 -34.56 13.73 -15.33
CA THR A 17 -34.41 12.67 -16.33
C THR A 17 -34.23 13.23 -17.74
N LYS A 18 -34.01 14.55 -17.88
CA LYS A 18 -33.69 15.17 -19.17
C LYS A 18 -32.32 14.67 -19.62
N ASP A 19 -32.12 14.51 -20.93
CA ASP A 19 -30.84 14.08 -21.52
C ASP A 19 -30.34 12.67 -21.12
N SER A 20 -31.19 11.87 -20.44
CA SER A 20 -30.90 10.49 -19.98
C SER A 20 -30.79 9.43 -21.08
N THR A 21 -30.74 9.86 -22.34
CA THR A 21 -30.75 9.00 -23.53
C THR A 21 -29.60 9.34 -24.48
N HIS A 22 -28.65 10.18 -24.04
CA HIS A 22 -27.47 10.47 -24.83
C HIS A 22 -26.66 9.19 -25.07
N ALA A 23 -26.32 8.94 -26.33
CA ALA A 23 -25.42 7.85 -26.66
C ALA A 23 -24.06 8.09 -25.97
N PRO A 24 -23.54 7.11 -25.21
CA PRO A 24 -22.24 7.27 -24.57
C PRO A 24 -21.15 7.37 -25.63
N LYS A 25 -20.05 8.08 -25.32
CA LYS A 25 -18.90 8.17 -26.24
C LYS A 25 -18.16 6.85 -26.32
N HIS A 26 -18.14 6.10 -25.24
CA HIS A 26 -17.51 4.79 -25.13
C HIS A 26 -18.49 3.77 -24.51
N PRO A 27 -18.57 2.51 -24.98
CA PRO A 27 -19.54 1.53 -24.48
C PRO A 27 -19.46 1.23 -22.98
N LEU A 28 -18.28 1.45 -22.37
CA LEU A 28 -18.02 1.26 -20.94
C LEU A 28 -18.19 2.53 -20.09
N ASP A 29 -18.63 3.64 -20.69
CA ASP A 29 -18.89 4.87 -19.94
C ASP A 29 -19.92 4.61 -18.82
N PRO A 30 -19.65 5.03 -17.58
CA PRO A 30 -20.59 4.92 -16.46
C PRO A 30 -21.97 5.48 -16.82
N LEU A 31 -23.01 5.08 -16.07
CA LEU A 31 -24.29 5.77 -16.17
C LEU A 31 -24.12 7.22 -15.75
N THR A 32 -24.66 8.13 -16.57
CA THR A 32 -24.75 9.55 -16.23
C THR A 32 -25.71 9.75 -15.04
N PRO A 33 -25.61 10.87 -14.30
CA PRO A 33 -26.55 11.19 -13.23
C PRO A 33 -28.02 11.18 -13.69
N GLU A 34 -28.28 11.68 -14.90
CA GLU A 34 -29.61 11.71 -15.52
C GLU A 34 -30.11 10.30 -15.90
N GLU A 35 -29.21 9.43 -16.36
CA GLU A 35 -29.52 8.01 -16.57
C GLU A 35 -29.86 7.29 -15.26
N ILE A 36 -29.12 7.54 -14.18
CA ILE A 36 -29.42 6.95 -12.86
C ILE A 36 -30.83 7.37 -12.42
N ALA A 37 -31.16 8.67 -12.50
CA ALA A 37 -32.48 9.17 -12.15
C ALA A 37 -33.59 8.57 -13.04
N ALA A 38 -33.36 8.48 -14.35
CA ALA A 38 -34.31 7.91 -15.31
C ALA A 38 -34.54 6.41 -15.08
N VAL A 39 -33.48 5.64 -14.87
CA VAL A 39 -33.53 4.21 -14.55
C VAL A 39 -34.34 3.99 -13.27
N CYS A 40 -34.04 4.74 -12.21
CA CYS A 40 -34.77 4.62 -10.93
C CYS A 40 -36.24 5.03 -11.06
N LEU A 41 -36.57 5.99 -11.92
CA LEU A 41 -37.96 6.36 -12.22
C LEU A 41 -38.71 5.21 -12.91
N VAL A 42 -38.08 4.55 -13.89
CA VAL A 42 -38.67 3.38 -14.56
C VAL A 42 -38.90 2.24 -13.57
N VAL A 43 -37.95 1.97 -12.66
CA VAL A 43 -38.12 0.97 -11.61
C VAL A 43 -39.31 1.30 -10.71
N ARG A 44 -39.47 2.56 -10.28
CA ARG A 44 -40.64 2.97 -9.47
C ARG A 44 -41.96 2.75 -10.21
N HIS A 45 -42.04 3.14 -11.48
CA HIS A 45 -43.25 2.95 -12.26
C HIS A 45 -43.59 1.47 -12.48
N HIS A 46 -42.58 0.65 -12.74
CA HIS A 46 -42.76 -0.78 -12.94
C HIS A 46 -43.25 -1.47 -11.65
N THR A 47 -42.64 -1.13 -10.51
CA THR A 47 -42.93 -1.75 -9.20
C THR A 47 -44.24 -1.26 -8.57
N ALA A 48 -44.73 -0.07 -8.92
CA ALA A 48 -45.99 0.48 -8.39
C ALA A 48 -47.23 -0.40 -8.61
N ASN A 49 -47.17 -1.34 -9.57
CA ASN A 49 -48.26 -2.28 -9.85
C ASN A 49 -48.02 -3.70 -9.29
N ILE A 50 -46.95 -3.90 -8.52
CA ILE A 50 -46.60 -5.20 -7.92
C ILE A 50 -47.11 -5.21 -6.47
N PRO A 51 -48.09 -6.06 -6.10
CA PRO A 51 -48.77 -6.00 -4.81
C PRO A 51 -47.85 -6.09 -3.57
N ASP A 52 -46.71 -6.76 -3.70
CA ASP A 52 -45.79 -7.01 -2.58
C ASP A 52 -44.75 -5.90 -2.38
N ILE A 53 -44.74 -4.85 -3.21
CA ILE A 53 -43.74 -3.78 -3.16
C ILE A 53 -44.43 -2.44 -2.86
N ASN A 54 -44.34 -2.00 -1.60
CA ASN A 54 -45.06 -0.81 -1.13
C ASN A 54 -44.14 0.40 -0.90
N ALA A 55 -42.90 0.16 -0.47
CA ALA A 55 -41.93 1.21 -0.22
C ALA A 55 -40.55 0.80 -0.73
N LEU A 56 -40.02 1.56 -1.70
CA LEU A 56 -38.70 1.31 -2.27
C LEU A 56 -37.62 2.13 -1.54
N LYS A 57 -36.51 1.48 -1.24
CA LYS A 57 -35.24 2.10 -0.87
C LYS A 57 -34.18 1.62 -1.86
N PHE A 58 -33.74 2.49 -2.78
CA PHE A 58 -32.68 2.19 -3.73
C PHE A 58 -31.34 2.03 -3.01
N ILE A 59 -30.50 1.08 -3.43
CA ILE A 59 -29.20 0.82 -2.79
C ILE A 59 -28.06 0.94 -3.79
N THR A 60 -28.21 0.36 -4.98
CA THR A 60 -27.20 0.43 -6.06
C THR A 60 -27.89 0.73 -7.39
N CYS A 61 -27.20 1.44 -8.28
CA CYS A 61 -27.57 1.63 -9.67
C CYS A 61 -26.29 1.85 -10.48
N SER A 62 -26.01 0.99 -11.43
CA SER A 62 -24.77 1.09 -12.23
C SER A 62 -24.93 0.50 -13.63
N LEU A 63 -23.95 0.80 -14.49
CA LEU A 63 -23.87 0.21 -15.83
C LEU A 63 -23.68 -1.31 -15.67
N LEU A 64 -24.53 -2.09 -16.33
CA LEU A 64 -24.23 -3.50 -16.57
C LEU A 64 -23.31 -3.56 -17.81
N PRO A 65 -22.02 -3.93 -17.68
CA PRO A 65 -21.08 -3.84 -18.79
C PRO A 65 -21.53 -4.71 -19.97
N PRO A 66 -21.42 -4.21 -21.22
CA PRO A 66 -21.63 -5.03 -22.39
C PRO A 66 -20.64 -6.21 -22.46
N PRO A 67 -20.96 -7.29 -23.20
CA PRO A 67 -20.06 -8.43 -23.37
C PRO A 67 -18.69 -8.00 -23.91
N LYS A 68 -17.61 -8.47 -23.29
CA LYS A 68 -16.21 -8.11 -23.59
C LYS A 68 -15.89 -8.16 -25.07
N ARG A 69 -16.27 -9.24 -25.75
CA ARG A 69 -16.03 -9.41 -27.19
C ARG A 69 -16.70 -8.34 -28.06
N GLN A 70 -17.90 -7.90 -27.69
CA GLN A 70 -18.61 -6.84 -28.41
C GLN A 70 -17.92 -5.49 -28.22
N VAL A 71 -17.44 -5.21 -27.01
CA VAL A 71 -16.66 -3.99 -26.72
C VAL A 71 -15.38 -3.96 -27.55
N LEU A 72 -14.62 -5.05 -27.57
CA LEU A 72 -13.38 -5.14 -28.35
C LEU A 72 -13.64 -4.97 -29.86
N ALA A 73 -14.70 -5.57 -30.39
CA ALA A 73 -15.11 -5.40 -31.78
C ALA A 73 -15.51 -3.94 -32.10
N HIS A 74 -16.25 -3.28 -31.20
CA HIS A 74 -16.63 -1.87 -31.32
C HIS A 74 -15.40 -0.95 -31.35
N LEU A 75 -14.39 -1.23 -30.52
CA LEU A 75 -13.17 -0.43 -30.41
C LEU A 75 -12.12 -0.77 -31.48
N GLY A 76 -12.36 -1.79 -32.31
CA GLY A 76 -11.39 -2.23 -33.31
C GLY A 76 -10.14 -2.85 -32.68
N ILE A 77 -10.27 -3.56 -31.55
CA ILE A 77 -9.16 -4.27 -30.90
C ILE A 77 -9.19 -5.75 -31.34
N PRO A 78 -8.08 -6.31 -31.87
CA PRO A 78 -8.04 -7.70 -32.32
C PRO A 78 -8.03 -8.69 -31.15
N LEU A 79 -8.66 -9.85 -31.37
CA LEU A 79 -8.73 -10.92 -30.35
C LEU A 79 -7.52 -11.86 -30.37
N THR A 80 -6.70 -11.79 -31.42
CA THR A 80 -5.52 -12.65 -31.62
C THR A 80 -4.29 -11.81 -32.04
N PRO A 81 -3.07 -12.29 -31.77
CA PRO A 81 -1.86 -11.53 -32.08
C PRO A 81 -1.74 -11.24 -33.58
N GLY A 82 -1.67 -9.96 -33.96
CA GLY A 82 -1.58 -9.52 -35.36
C GLY A 82 -2.83 -9.79 -36.21
N GLY A 83 -3.93 -10.19 -35.58
CA GLY A 83 -5.22 -10.40 -36.24
C GLY A 83 -5.91 -9.09 -36.64
N LYS A 84 -7.01 -9.20 -37.40
CA LYS A 84 -7.91 -8.08 -37.66
C LYS A 84 -9.01 -8.04 -36.59
N PRO A 85 -9.50 -6.84 -36.22
CA PRO A 85 -10.65 -6.73 -35.34
C PRO A 85 -11.89 -7.38 -35.95
N GLU A 86 -12.75 -7.91 -35.10
CA GLU A 86 -14.04 -8.41 -35.52
C GLU A 86 -14.97 -7.26 -35.94
N PRO A 87 -15.95 -7.50 -36.82
CA PRO A 87 -16.95 -6.49 -37.15
C PRO A 87 -17.72 -6.04 -35.90
N ALA A 88 -17.86 -4.74 -35.72
CA ALA A 88 -18.64 -4.18 -34.62
C ALA A 88 -20.09 -4.69 -34.68
N THR A 89 -20.60 -5.11 -33.52
CA THR A 89 -22.01 -5.49 -33.34
C THR A 89 -22.74 -4.41 -32.54
N PRO A 90 -24.07 -4.24 -32.70
CA PRO A 90 -24.83 -3.28 -31.92
C PRO A 90 -24.74 -3.59 -30.42
N ILE A 91 -24.35 -2.60 -29.63
CA ILE A 91 -24.29 -2.69 -28.17
C ILE A 91 -25.57 -2.08 -27.60
N ILE A 92 -26.26 -2.84 -26.76
CA ILE A 92 -27.41 -2.35 -25.98
C ILE A 92 -26.90 -1.87 -24.63
N ARG A 93 -27.13 -0.58 -24.32
CA ARG A 93 -26.78 -0.02 -23.01
C ARG A 93 -27.74 -0.54 -21.94
N ARG A 94 -27.19 -1.07 -20.86
CA ARG A 94 -27.95 -1.72 -19.79
C ARG A 94 -27.58 -1.18 -18.42
N ALA A 95 -28.55 -1.17 -17.51
CA ALA A 95 -28.38 -0.78 -16.13
C ALA A 95 -28.77 -1.95 -15.21
N GLU A 96 -28.09 -2.04 -14.07
CA GLU A 96 -28.44 -2.95 -12.99
C GLU A 96 -28.71 -2.15 -11.71
N VAL A 97 -29.82 -2.47 -11.03
CA VAL A 97 -30.31 -1.76 -9.85
C VAL A 97 -30.62 -2.77 -8.74
N ASP A 98 -30.11 -2.53 -7.54
CA ASP A 98 -30.56 -3.23 -6.33
C ASP A 98 -31.37 -2.28 -5.45
N PHE A 99 -32.52 -2.74 -4.96
CA PHE A 99 -33.37 -1.98 -4.02
C PHE A 99 -33.98 -2.90 -2.96
N LEU A 100 -34.40 -2.30 -1.86
CA LEU A 100 -35.13 -2.97 -0.77
C LEU A 100 -36.60 -2.56 -0.79
N GLU A 101 -37.48 -3.52 -0.55
CA GLU A 101 -38.82 -3.26 -0.03
C GLU A 101 -38.70 -3.04 1.48
N LEU A 102 -39.02 -1.83 1.93
CA LEU A 102 -38.67 -1.36 3.26
C LEU A 102 -39.40 -2.10 4.39
N ALA A 103 -40.66 -2.48 4.19
CA ALA A 103 -41.50 -3.05 5.24
C ALA A 103 -41.18 -4.54 5.52
N ALA A 104 -40.93 -5.31 4.47
CA ALA A 104 -40.59 -6.71 4.51
C ALA A 104 -39.07 -6.97 4.55
N GLY A 105 -38.25 -5.95 4.28
CA GLY A 105 -36.79 -6.10 4.20
C GLY A 105 -36.32 -6.97 3.03
N THR A 106 -37.19 -7.22 2.05
CA THR A 106 -36.88 -8.09 0.90
C THR A 106 -36.07 -7.30 -0.12
N ALA A 107 -34.96 -7.88 -0.59
CA ALA A 107 -34.12 -7.30 -1.62
C ALA A 107 -34.51 -7.76 -3.02
N TYR A 108 -34.37 -6.86 -3.99
CA TYR A 108 -34.65 -7.09 -5.41
C TYR A 108 -33.49 -6.61 -6.26
N ASN A 109 -33.29 -7.28 -7.40
CA ASN A 109 -32.35 -6.90 -8.45
C ASN A 109 -33.12 -6.68 -9.74
N VAL A 110 -32.84 -5.59 -10.44
CA VAL A 110 -33.51 -5.21 -11.69
C VAL A 110 -32.47 -4.99 -12.76
N VAL A 111 -32.69 -5.58 -13.93
CA VAL A 111 -31.92 -5.30 -15.14
C VAL A 111 -32.80 -4.51 -16.09
N LEU A 112 -32.26 -3.42 -16.63
CA LEU A 112 -32.94 -2.55 -17.59
C LEU A 112 -32.08 -2.40 -18.84
N SER A 113 -32.74 -2.19 -19.98
CA SER A 113 -32.10 -1.85 -21.25
C SER A 113 -32.62 -0.54 -21.81
N LEU A 114 -31.76 0.18 -22.52
CA LEU A 114 -32.10 1.39 -23.27
C LEU A 114 -32.38 1.02 -24.74
N GLY A 115 -33.63 1.15 -25.17
CA GLY A 115 -34.09 0.88 -26.54
C GLY A 115 -34.92 2.04 -27.08
N GLU A 116 -34.71 2.45 -28.33
CA GLU A 116 -35.45 3.55 -28.99
C GLU A 116 -35.49 4.87 -28.17
N GLY A 117 -34.46 5.12 -27.34
CA GLY A 117 -34.39 6.29 -26.46
C GLY A 117 -35.25 6.17 -25.19
N GLN A 118 -35.67 4.97 -24.80
CA GLN A 118 -36.42 4.74 -23.56
C GLN A 118 -35.84 3.55 -22.78
N TRP A 119 -35.76 3.71 -21.46
CA TRP A 119 -35.38 2.64 -20.54
C TRP A 119 -36.57 1.73 -20.28
N SER A 120 -36.37 0.41 -20.36
CA SER A 120 -37.36 -0.61 -20.02
C SER A 120 -36.79 -1.70 -19.13
N VAL A 121 -37.62 -2.26 -18.25
CA VAL A 121 -37.24 -3.39 -17.38
C VAL A 121 -37.16 -4.68 -18.21
N ASP A 122 -35.99 -5.29 -18.23
CA ASP A 122 -35.75 -6.61 -18.85
C ASP A 122 -36.04 -7.74 -17.86
N ALA A 123 -35.66 -7.57 -16.60
CA ALA A 123 -35.83 -8.56 -15.55
C ALA A 123 -35.99 -7.89 -14.18
N LEU A 124 -36.83 -8.50 -13.32
CA LEU A 124 -36.99 -8.14 -11.91
C LEU A 124 -36.94 -9.42 -11.09
N ASP A 125 -35.83 -9.62 -10.37
CA ASP A 125 -35.57 -10.80 -9.56
C ASP A 125 -35.74 -10.46 -8.08
N ARG A 126 -36.60 -11.23 -7.40
CA ARG A 126 -36.62 -11.26 -5.93
C ARG A 126 -35.39 -12.04 -5.46
N LEU A 127 -34.54 -11.42 -4.64
CA LEU A 127 -33.34 -12.07 -4.12
C LEU A 127 -33.70 -13.10 -3.03
N PRO A 128 -32.86 -14.12 -2.81
CA PRO A 128 -33.07 -15.10 -1.75
C PRO A 128 -33.23 -14.45 -0.38
N GLU A 129 -34.05 -15.05 0.48
CA GLU A 129 -34.27 -14.56 1.85
C GLU A 129 -32.94 -14.41 2.61
N GLY A 130 -32.79 -13.27 3.31
CA GLY A 130 -31.55 -12.95 4.03
C GLY A 130 -30.40 -12.44 3.16
N THR A 131 -30.63 -12.18 1.87
CA THR A 131 -29.67 -11.48 1.01
C THR A 131 -29.75 -9.97 1.27
N GLN A 132 -28.63 -9.36 1.65
CA GLN A 132 -28.57 -7.93 1.96
C GLN A 132 -27.61 -7.22 0.98
N PRO A 133 -28.07 -6.23 0.19
CA PRO A 133 -27.18 -5.38 -0.61
C PRO A 133 -26.40 -4.42 0.30
N GLN A 134 -25.41 -3.72 -0.28
CA GLN A 134 -24.51 -2.77 0.41
C GLN A 134 -25.24 -1.84 1.40
N ILE A 135 -24.61 -1.51 2.52
CA ILE A 135 -25.08 -0.48 3.45
C ILE A 135 -24.80 0.90 2.82
N SER A 136 -25.87 1.66 2.54
CA SER A 136 -25.75 2.97 1.92
C SER A 136 -25.19 4.02 2.89
N VAL A 137 -24.53 5.07 2.38
CA VAL A 137 -24.04 6.19 3.22
C VAL A 137 -25.18 6.82 4.03
N GLN A 138 -26.38 6.90 3.46
CA GLN A 138 -27.54 7.45 4.14
C GLN A 138 -27.98 6.58 5.33
N GLU A 139 -27.79 5.26 5.27
CA GLU A 139 -28.03 4.36 6.40
C GLU A 139 -26.96 4.49 7.48
N LEU A 140 -25.71 4.79 7.11
CA LEU A 140 -24.64 5.07 8.08
C LEU A 140 -24.92 6.39 8.83
N VAL A 141 -25.34 7.44 8.13
CA VAL A 141 -25.73 8.72 8.76
C VAL A 141 -26.97 8.56 9.63
N ALA A 142 -27.95 7.76 9.19
CA ALA A 142 -29.13 7.45 9.99
C ALA A 142 -28.80 6.63 11.26
N ALA A 143 -27.75 5.80 11.23
CA ALA A 143 -27.30 5.04 12.38
C ALA A 143 -26.88 5.95 13.54
N GLU A 144 -26.10 7.00 13.29
CA GLU A 144 -25.73 7.98 14.33
C GLU A 144 -26.95 8.67 14.92
N LYS A 145 -27.85 9.17 14.07
CA LYS A 145 -29.09 9.81 14.52
C LYS A 145 -29.92 8.88 15.41
N THR A 146 -30.01 7.61 15.03
CA THR A 146 -30.75 6.57 15.76
C THR A 146 -30.12 6.29 17.12
N VAL A 147 -28.80 6.08 17.16
CA VAL A 147 -28.04 5.78 18.38
C VAL A 147 -28.09 6.96 19.35
N LYS A 148 -27.87 8.18 18.84
CA LYS A 148 -27.91 9.42 19.62
C LYS A 148 -29.28 9.70 20.24
N ALA A 149 -30.36 9.28 19.57
CA ALA A 149 -31.73 9.46 20.04
C ALA A 149 -32.21 8.39 21.05
N ASP A 150 -31.57 7.21 21.09
CA ASP A 150 -32.00 6.10 21.94
C ASP A 150 -31.80 6.41 23.44
N LYS A 151 -32.88 6.26 24.23
CA LYS A 151 -32.87 6.62 25.65
C LYS A 151 -31.97 5.73 26.51
N ARG A 152 -31.75 4.47 26.12
CA ARG A 152 -30.83 3.57 26.82
C ARG A 152 -29.40 4.01 26.56
N VAL A 153 -29.07 4.36 25.31
CA VAL A 153 -27.74 4.90 24.94
C VAL A 153 -27.46 6.22 25.68
N GLN A 154 -28.41 7.16 25.70
CA GLN A 154 -28.28 8.42 26.45
C GLN A 154 -28.05 8.18 27.95
N GLN A 155 -28.75 7.21 28.54
CA GLN A 155 -28.57 6.86 29.95
C GLN A 155 -27.17 6.28 30.21
N LEU A 156 -26.69 5.37 29.36
CA LEU A 156 -25.35 4.79 29.47
C LEU A 156 -24.23 5.82 29.26
N ALA A 157 -24.41 6.78 28.36
CA ALA A 157 -23.47 7.87 28.14
C ALA A 157 -23.40 8.78 29.40
N LYS A 158 -24.55 9.12 29.98
CA LYS A 158 -24.63 9.94 31.19
C LYS A 158 -23.92 9.33 32.39
N GLU A 159 -23.96 8.00 32.54
CA GLU A 159 -23.25 7.28 33.61
C GLU A 159 -21.72 7.49 33.60
N VAL A 160 -21.15 7.80 32.43
CA VAL A 160 -19.72 8.12 32.28
C VAL A 160 -19.48 9.61 32.02
N GLY A 161 -20.48 10.45 32.28
CA GLY A 161 -20.38 11.91 32.23
C GLY A 161 -20.41 12.50 30.81
N ILE A 162 -21.04 11.82 29.86
CA ILE A 162 -21.22 12.27 28.48
C ILE A 162 -22.67 12.69 28.24
N GLU A 163 -22.85 13.89 27.71
CA GLU A 163 -24.17 14.45 27.41
C GLU A 163 -24.70 13.95 26.05
N PRO A 164 -26.04 13.92 25.84
CA PRO A 164 -26.63 13.39 24.61
C PRO A 164 -26.11 14.01 23.30
N ASP A 165 -25.78 15.31 23.30
CA ASP A 165 -25.26 16.01 22.12
C ASP A 165 -23.80 15.66 21.79
N GLN A 166 -23.05 15.12 22.76
CA GLN A 166 -21.66 14.69 22.62
C GLN A 166 -21.51 13.26 22.07
N ILE A 167 -22.62 12.52 21.93
CA ILE A 167 -22.62 11.16 21.39
C ILE A 167 -22.50 11.23 19.87
N VAL A 168 -21.48 10.56 19.34
CA VAL A 168 -21.26 10.33 17.90
C VAL A 168 -20.89 8.85 17.69
N CYS A 169 -21.10 8.31 16.49
CA CYS A 169 -20.69 6.94 16.22
C CYS A 169 -20.45 6.66 14.74
N ASP A 170 -19.52 5.75 14.47
CA ASP A 170 -19.37 5.16 13.16
C ASP A 170 -20.33 3.98 13.02
N GLY A 171 -21.26 4.08 12.06
CA GLY A 171 -22.10 2.96 11.64
C GLY A 171 -21.29 1.94 10.84
N TRP A 172 -21.40 0.67 11.19
CA TRP A 172 -20.69 -0.44 10.54
C TRP A 172 -21.69 -1.54 10.20
N SER A 173 -21.45 -2.26 9.10
CA SER A 173 -22.06 -3.58 8.88
C SER A 173 -21.86 -4.43 10.14
N ILE A 174 -22.87 -5.20 10.53
CA ILE A 174 -22.73 -6.16 11.64
C ILE A 174 -21.66 -7.22 11.35
N GLY A 175 -21.30 -7.40 10.06
CA GLY A 175 -20.40 -8.44 9.59
C GLY A 175 -21.04 -9.81 9.74
N TYR A 176 -20.88 -10.42 10.91
CA TYR A 176 -21.47 -11.70 11.28
C TYR A 176 -21.92 -11.68 12.74
N ASP A 177 -23.20 -11.94 13.00
CA ASP A 177 -23.71 -12.23 14.34
C ASP A 177 -24.93 -13.16 14.21
N PRO A 178 -24.85 -14.41 14.72
CA PRO A 178 -25.93 -15.37 14.58
C PRO A 178 -27.11 -15.07 15.51
N ARG A 179 -26.96 -14.17 16.50
CA ARG A 179 -28.02 -13.79 17.44
C ARG A 179 -29.14 -13.01 16.75
N PHE A 180 -28.83 -12.32 15.66
CA PHE A 180 -29.81 -11.56 14.89
C PHE A 180 -30.32 -12.35 13.68
N PRO A 181 -31.62 -12.29 13.36
CA PRO A 181 -32.16 -12.93 12.17
C PRO A 181 -31.54 -12.39 10.87
N GLN A 182 -31.37 -13.24 9.86
CA GLN A 182 -30.69 -12.85 8.62
C GLN A 182 -31.52 -11.87 7.76
N GLN A 183 -32.84 -11.89 7.94
CA GLN A 183 -33.77 -10.99 7.27
C GLN A 183 -33.75 -9.56 7.83
N GLU A 184 -33.29 -9.36 9.07
CA GLU A 184 -33.10 -8.03 9.64
C GLU A 184 -31.87 -7.38 9.01
N ARG A 185 -31.93 -6.08 8.70
CA ARG A 185 -30.82 -5.33 8.10
C ARG A 185 -30.00 -4.65 9.17
N VAL A 186 -28.98 -5.34 9.67
CA VAL A 186 -28.35 -5.02 10.96
C VAL A 186 -27.02 -4.30 10.79
N GLN A 187 -26.85 -3.23 11.55
CA GLN A 187 -25.59 -2.51 11.74
C GLN A 187 -25.14 -2.59 13.21
N GLN A 188 -23.84 -2.43 13.45
CA GLN A 188 -23.28 -2.10 14.76
C GLN A 188 -22.75 -0.67 14.74
N ALA A 189 -22.81 0.02 15.87
CA ALA A 189 -22.33 1.38 16.01
C ALA A 189 -21.13 1.44 16.96
N LEU A 190 -19.99 1.91 16.47
CA LEU A 190 -18.80 2.14 17.28
C LEU A 190 -18.90 3.55 17.87
N VAL A 191 -19.10 3.65 19.18
CA VAL A 191 -19.49 4.91 19.82
C VAL A 191 -18.29 5.66 20.37
N PHE A 192 -18.32 6.98 20.20
CA PHE A 192 -17.32 7.91 20.71
C PHE A 192 -18.00 9.10 21.39
N ALA A 193 -17.27 9.80 22.24
CA ALA A 193 -17.65 11.14 22.67
C ALA A 193 -16.99 12.20 21.77
N ARG A 194 -17.60 13.38 21.67
CA ARG A 194 -17.02 14.53 20.97
C ARG A 194 -17.30 15.80 21.77
N PHE A 195 -16.25 16.51 22.20
CA PHE A 195 -16.39 17.70 23.05
C PHE A 195 -16.38 19.01 22.26
N GLY A 196 -15.89 19.01 21.01
CA GLY A 196 -16.00 20.11 20.05
C GLY A 196 -16.40 19.66 18.65
N GLU A 197 -17.05 20.53 17.86
CA GLU A 197 -17.66 20.23 16.55
C GLU A 197 -16.73 19.52 15.54
N HIS A 198 -15.41 19.78 15.60
CA HIS A 198 -14.40 19.22 14.70
C HIS A 198 -13.31 18.44 15.41
N GLU A 199 -13.41 18.29 16.74
CA GLU A 199 -12.43 17.55 17.53
C GLU A 199 -12.31 16.11 17.05
N ASN A 200 -11.12 15.52 17.18
CA ASN A 200 -10.89 14.13 16.85
C ASN A 200 -11.72 13.20 17.75
N LEU A 201 -12.87 12.72 17.26
CA LEU A 201 -13.77 11.83 18.00
C LEU A 201 -13.08 10.53 18.44
N TYR A 202 -12.11 10.03 17.65
CA TYR A 202 -11.40 8.79 17.97
C TYR A 202 -10.54 8.91 19.23
N ALA A 203 -10.24 10.13 19.70
CA ALA A 203 -9.57 10.33 20.99
C ALA A 203 -10.43 9.95 22.19
N HIS A 204 -11.73 9.73 22.00
CA HIS A 204 -12.70 9.53 23.06
C HIS A 204 -13.59 8.29 22.85
N PRO A 205 -13.01 7.07 22.66
CA PRO A 205 -13.81 5.86 22.47
C PRO A 205 -14.66 5.56 23.70
N MET A 206 -15.87 5.05 23.48
CA MET A 206 -16.81 4.62 24.52
C MET A 206 -16.76 3.11 24.73
N ASP A 207 -17.29 2.64 25.86
CA ASP A 207 -17.13 1.25 26.34
C ASP A 207 -18.28 0.30 25.97
N PHE A 208 -19.15 0.69 25.03
CA PHE A 208 -20.29 -0.10 24.60
C PHE A 208 -20.56 0.04 23.10
N ILE A 209 -21.18 -0.98 22.51
CA ILE A 209 -21.41 -1.09 21.06
C ILE A 209 -22.89 -1.41 20.82
N PRO A 210 -23.73 -0.41 20.46
CA PRO A 210 -25.10 -0.63 20.05
C PRO A 210 -25.19 -1.43 18.75
N VAL A 211 -26.22 -2.25 18.64
CA VAL A 211 -26.63 -2.96 17.42
C VAL A 211 -28.00 -2.43 17.03
N LEU A 212 -28.22 -2.09 15.77
CA LEU A 212 -29.45 -1.47 15.28
C LEU A 212 -29.97 -2.13 14.00
N ASP A 213 -31.28 -2.06 13.83
CA ASP A 213 -31.97 -2.33 12.56
C ASP A 213 -31.99 -1.04 11.73
N SER A 214 -31.43 -1.11 10.51
CA SER A 214 -31.28 0.01 9.58
C SER A 214 -32.55 0.38 8.83
N ASN A 215 -33.51 -0.54 8.73
CA ASN A 215 -34.81 -0.29 8.11
C ASN A 215 -35.80 0.25 9.14
N ALA A 216 -35.80 -0.33 10.34
CA ALA A 216 -36.66 0.13 11.43
C ALA A 216 -36.12 1.38 12.15
N GLU A 217 -34.86 1.77 11.88
CA GLU A 217 -34.14 2.86 12.58
C GLU A 217 -34.24 2.72 14.10
N LYS A 218 -33.90 1.53 14.61
CA LYS A 218 -34.09 1.18 16.02
C LYS A 218 -32.89 0.42 16.57
N VAL A 219 -32.40 0.84 17.73
CA VAL A 219 -31.41 0.08 18.50
C VAL A 219 -32.06 -1.21 19.02
N LEU A 220 -31.49 -2.35 18.65
CA LEU A 220 -31.95 -3.69 19.04
C LEU A 220 -31.30 -4.13 20.36
N HIS A 221 -29.98 -3.98 20.47
CA HIS A 221 -29.18 -4.46 21.60
C HIS A 221 -27.97 -3.57 21.84
N ILE A 222 -27.32 -3.70 23.00
CA ILE A 222 -26.09 -2.96 23.35
C ILE A 222 -25.10 -3.93 23.97
N ASP A 223 -24.01 -4.21 23.27
CA ASP A 223 -22.95 -5.11 23.72
C ASP A 223 -21.89 -4.37 24.56
N PHE A 224 -21.33 -5.06 25.55
CA PHE A 224 -20.18 -4.59 26.34
C PHE A 224 -19.01 -5.58 26.18
N PRO A 225 -17.90 -5.17 25.55
CA PRO A 225 -16.72 -6.02 25.47
C PRO A 225 -16.17 -6.34 26.87
N PRO A 226 -15.71 -7.57 27.16
CA PRO A 226 -14.95 -7.87 28.39
C PRO A 226 -13.57 -7.21 28.35
N ARG A 227 -12.83 -7.25 29.46
CA ARG A 227 -11.50 -6.60 29.57
C ARG A 227 -10.40 -7.56 29.93
N TYR A 228 -9.16 -7.23 29.62
CA TYR A 228 -8.00 -7.95 30.11
C TYR A 228 -7.58 -7.46 31.50
N THR A 229 -7.06 -8.36 32.31
CA THR A 229 -6.50 -8.07 33.64
C THR A 229 -5.11 -8.66 33.74
N ALA A 230 -4.20 -7.96 34.43
CA ALA A 230 -2.88 -8.48 34.70
C ALA A 230 -2.97 -9.68 35.68
N SER A 231 -2.34 -10.80 35.33
CA SER A 231 -2.23 -11.97 36.20
C SER A 231 -0.78 -12.48 36.24
N ALA A 232 -0.46 -13.33 37.23
CA ALA A 232 0.88 -13.91 37.37
C ALA A 232 1.34 -14.72 36.13
N ASN A 233 0.40 -15.23 35.33
CA ASN A 233 0.67 -16.05 34.15
C ASN A 233 0.45 -15.28 32.82
N GLY A 234 0.40 -13.95 32.88
CA GLY A 234 0.11 -13.07 31.74
C GLY A 234 -1.33 -12.54 31.73
N PRO A 235 -1.72 -11.75 30.70
CA PRO A 235 -3.06 -11.19 30.61
C PRO A 235 -4.16 -12.25 30.63
N THR A 236 -5.19 -12.05 31.44
CA THR A 236 -6.38 -12.92 31.52
C THR A 236 -7.65 -12.11 31.26
N LEU A 237 -8.52 -12.62 30.39
CA LEU A 237 -9.80 -11.99 30.07
C LEU A 237 -10.77 -12.11 31.27
N SER A 238 -11.59 -11.08 31.52
CA SER A 238 -12.56 -11.05 32.63
C SER A 238 -13.62 -12.15 32.54
N VAL A 239 -13.80 -12.76 31.37
CA VAL A 239 -14.74 -13.84 31.08
C VAL A 239 -14.00 -15.08 30.55
N PRO A 240 -14.54 -16.29 30.75
CA PRO A 240 -13.87 -17.54 30.35
C PRO A 240 -14.03 -17.87 28.85
N THR A 241 -14.79 -17.08 28.08
CA THR A 241 -15.11 -17.34 26.68
C THR A 241 -15.20 -16.06 25.87
N THR A 242 -14.90 -16.14 24.58
CA THR A 242 -15.07 -15.06 23.60
C THR A 242 -16.29 -15.25 22.72
N ALA A 243 -17.17 -16.20 23.05
CA ALA A 243 -18.43 -16.42 22.34
C ALA A 243 -19.41 -15.25 22.56
N PRO A 244 -20.33 -14.99 21.62
CA PRO A 244 -21.42 -14.05 21.82
C PRO A 244 -22.24 -14.40 23.07
N GLY A 245 -22.57 -13.39 23.87
CA GLY A 245 -23.50 -13.53 24.99
C GLY A 245 -24.97 -13.53 24.55
N GLU A 246 -25.86 -13.98 25.43
CA GLU A 246 -27.32 -13.95 25.20
C GLU A 246 -27.83 -12.52 24.98
N LEU A 247 -28.88 -12.39 24.15
CA LEU A 247 -29.57 -11.11 23.99
C LEU A 247 -30.32 -10.76 25.28
N GLY A 248 -30.13 -9.53 25.75
CA GLY A 248 -30.73 -9.03 26.98
C GLY A 248 -30.70 -7.50 27.06
N ASP A 249 -31.03 -6.96 28.23
CA ASP A 249 -30.84 -5.53 28.48
C ASP A 249 -29.36 -5.17 28.68
N ALA A 250 -29.05 -3.88 28.60
CA ALA A 250 -27.68 -3.37 28.71
C ALA A 250 -27.05 -3.68 30.09
N SER A 251 -27.85 -3.74 31.16
CA SER A 251 -27.35 -4.04 32.50
C SER A 251 -26.89 -5.50 32.61
N ALA A 252 -27.63 -6.43 32.01
CA ALA A 252 -27.25 -7.82 31.92
C ALA A 252 -26.00 -8.01 31.06
N GLY A 253 -25.89 -7.29 29.94
CA GLY A 253 -24.70 -7.29 29.08
C GLY A 253 -23.43 -6.82 29.81
N LEU A 254 -23.51 -5.69 30.53
CA LEU A 254 -22.39 -5.19 31.33
C LEU A 254 -22.00 -6.17 32.46
N ALA A 255 -22.98 -6.73 33.17
CA ALA A 255 -22.72 -7.72 34.21
C ALA A 255 -22.04 -8.98 33.65
N ALA A 256 -22.45 -9.43 32.45
CA ALA A 256 -21.85 -10.57 31.76
C ALA A 256 -20.39 -10.31 31.35
N ALA A 257 -20.03 -9.05 31.02
CA ALA A 257 -18.66 -8.65 30.71
C ALA A 257 -17.71 -8.67 31.94
N LYS A 258 -18.25 -8.77 33.16
CA LYS A 258 -17.50 -8.84 34.43
C LYS A 258 -16.49 -7.72 34.59
N ARG A 259 -16.91 -6.49 34.27
CA ARG A 259 -16.13 -5.27 34.47
C ARG A 259 -17.03 -4.10 34.84
N GLU A 260 -16.41 -3.05 35.36
CA GLU A 260 -17.06 -1.77 35.58
C GLU A 260 -17.13 -0.96 34.27
N ARG A 261 -17.90 0.13 34.30
CA ARG A 261 -17.94 1.10 33.21
C ARG A 261 -16.59 1.78 33.08
N ILE A 262 -16.16 2.01 31.84
CA ILE A 262 -14.90 2.71 31.54
C ILE A 262 -15.25 4.05 30.89
N PRO A 263 -14.95 5.19 31.53
CA PRO A 263 -15.21 6.49 30.92
C PRO A 263 -14.28 6.73 29.73
N PRO A 264 -14.73 7.49 28.71
CA PRO A 264 -13.86 7.85 27.59
C PRO A 264 -12.70 8.73 28.09
N PRO A 265 -11.51 8.61 27.47
CA PRO A 265 -10.42 9.57 27.70
C PRO A 265 -10.90 10.98 27.39
N LYS A 266 -10.42 12.00 28.14
CA LYS A 266 -10.80 13.41 27.93
C LYS A 266 -9.70 14.25 27.27
N LYS A 267 -8.50 13.69 27.10
CA LYS A 267 -7.41 14.39 26.46
C LYS A 267 -7.67 14.45 24.96
N ALA A 268 -7.70 15.65 24.39
CA ALA A 268 -7.77 15.85 22.96
C ALA A 268 -6.50 15.34 22.27
N PHE A 269 -6.65 14.81 21.07
CA PHE A 269 -5.57 14.43 20.17
C PHE A 269 -5.93 14.89 18.75
N ASP A 270 -5.98 16.21 18.57
CA ASP A 270 -6.38 16.82 17.29
C ASP A 270 -5.26 16.79 16.26
N PHE A 271 -5.65 16.73 14.99
CA PHE A 271 -4.74 16.76 13.83
C PHE A 271 -5.04 17.93 12.87
N LEU A 272 -6.14 18.65 13.09
CA LEU A 272 -6.47 19.83 12.32
C LEU A 272 -5.61 21.01 12.79
N PRO A 273 -4.88 21.72 11.91
CA PRO A 273 -3.95 22.77 12.32
C PRO A 273 -4.55 23.86 13.22
N ASP A 274 -5.80 24.27 12.98
CA ASP A 274 -6.50 25.28 13.76
C ASP A 274 -6.95 24.79 15.14
N LEU A 275 -7.10 23.47 15.33
CA LEU A 275 -7.34 22.85 16.62
C LEU A 275 -6.02 22.59 17.36
N MET A 276 -4.99 22.12 16.65
CA MET A 276 -3.63 21.95 17.18
C MET A 276 -3.06 23.26 17.69
N GLU A 277 -3.27 24.39 17.01
CA GLU A 277 -2.84 25.71 17.50
C GLU A 277 -3.47 26.07 18.86
N LYS A 278 -4.68 25.56 19.14
CA LYS A 278 -5.38 25.77 20.42
C LYS A 278 -4.93 24.80 21.51
N SER A 279 -4.64 23.54 21.16
CA SER A 279 -4.29 22.49 22.12
C SER A 279 -2.78 22.33 22.35
N GLU A 280 -1.94 22.80 21.42
CA GLU A 280 -0.48 22.71 21.39
C GLU A 280 0.16 24.08 21.06
N PRO A 281 0.36 24.97 22.06
CA PRO A 281 0.78 26.36 21.82
C PRO A 281 2.18 26.52 21.19
N ASP A 282 2.99 25.46 21.16
CA ASP A 282 4.31 25.46 20.53
C ASP A 282 4.31 24.93 19.08
N PHE A 283 3.15 24.49 18.55
CA PHE A 283 3.02 24.00 17.18
C PHE A 283 3.25 25.13 16.16
N LYS A 284 4.12 24.88 15.17
CA LYS A 284 4.37 25.81 14.04
C LYS A 284 4.40 25.04 12.72
N PRO A 285 3.51 25.34 11.76
CA PRO A 285 3.54 24.74 10.42
C PRO A 285 4.89 24.97 9.72
N ARG A 286 5.33 23.99 8.92
CA ARG A 286 6.52 24.12 8.06
C ARG A 286 6.17 24.88 6.77
N GLU A 287 7.09 25.71 6.27
CA GLU A 287 6.93 26.41 4.98
C GLU A 287 7.20 25.48 3.77
N GLY A 288 6.46 25.68 2.67
CA GLY A 288 6.13 24.65 1.66
C GLY A 288 7.10 24.39 0.49
N LEU A 289 6.77 23.36 -0.30
CA LEU A 289 7.44 22.88 -1.52
C LEU A 289 6.70 23.38 -2.78
N LYS A 290 7.42 23.75 -3.86
CA LYS A 290 6.83 24.27 -5.11
C LYS A 290 6.58 23.15 -6.15
N PRO A 291 5.45 23.16 -6.88
CA PRO A 291 5.13 22.16 -7.91
C PRO A 291 5.79 22.44 -9.28
N PRO A 292 6.00 21.41 -10.13
CA PRO A 292 6.47 21.53 -11.53
C PRO A 292 5.33 21.81 -12.55
N GLU A 293 5.68 22.22 -13.78
CA GLU A 293 4.75 22.71 -14.83
C GLU A 293 4.56 21.75 -16.02
N GLY A 294 3.32 21.65 -16.55
CA GLY A 294 2.96 21.04 -17.85
C GLY A 294 2.33 19.64 -17.83
N VAL A 295 1.50 19.31 -18.84
CA VAL A 295 0.99 17.94 -19.12
C VAL A 295 1.19 17.51 -20.59
N SER A 296 1.30 16.19 -20.82
CA SER A 296 1.50 15.56 -22.14
C SER A 296 0.46 14.48 -22.49
N PHE A 297 -0.45 14.17 -21.58
CA PHE A 297 -1.57 13.26 -21.82
C PHE A 297 -2.74 13.97 -22.53
N LYS A 298 -3.62 13.18 -23.16
CA LYS A 298 -4.87 13.66 -23.77
C LYS A 298 -6.05 12.88 -23.18
N VAL A 299 -7.15 13.58 -22.90
CA VAL A 299 -8.40 12.97 -22.42
C VAL A 299 -9.54 13.34 -23.38
N ASN A 300 -10.36 12.36 -23.76
CA ASN A 300 -11.62 12.55 -24.48
C ASN A 300 -12.74 11.77 -23.80
N GLY A 301 -13.56 12.45 -23.01
CA GLY A 301 -14.51 11.77 -22.13
C GLY A 301 -13.75 10.93 -21.11
N HIS A 302 -13.96 9.62 -21.14
CA HIS A 302 -13.28 8.67 -20.25
C HIS A 302 -12.09 7.94 -20.92
N GLU A 303 -11.75 8.24 -22.18
CA GLU A 303 -10.55 7.70 -22.84
C GLU A 303 -9.32 8.57 -22.52
N LEU A 304 -8.23 7.92 -22.12
CA LEU A 304 -6.94 8.52 -21.79
C LEU A 304 -5.85 7.98 -22.72
N GLU A 305 -5.08 8.90 -23.33
CA GLU A 305 -3.89 8.60 -24.14
C GLU A 305 -2.64 9.27 -23.56
N TRP A 306 -1.57 8.51 -23.39
CA TRP A 306 -0.29 9.00 -22.86
C TRP A 306 0.88 8.10 -23.26
N GLN A 307 1.95 8.65 -23.87
CA GLN A 307 3.20 7.92 -24.14
C GLN A 307 2.99 6.48 -24.66
N ASN A 308 2.27 6.34 -25.78
CA ASN A 308 1.86 5.07 -26.42
C ASN A 308 0.75 4.28 -25.70
N TRP A 309 0.42 4.60 -24.46
CA TRP A 309 -0.73 4.00 -23.77
C TRP A 309 -2.05 4.58 -24.27
N LYS A 310 -3.06 3.70 -24.35
CA LYS A 310 -4.46 4.08 -24.48
C LYS A 310 -5.33 3.20 -23.57
N MET A 311 -6.24 3.81 -22.82
CA MET A 311 -7.13 3.13 -21.88
C MET A 311 -8.46 3.89 -21.68
N HIS A 312 -9.45 3.19 -21.14
CA HIS A 312 -10.70 3.76 -20.64
C HIS A 312 -10.69 3.80 -19.10
N ILE A 313 -11.18 4.89 -18.51
CA ILE A 313 -11.31 5.06 -17.06
C ILE A 313 -12.79 5.01 -16.68
N SER A 314 -13.18 3.98 -15.94
CA SER A 314 -14.54 3.81 -15.43
C SER A 314 -14.64 4.18 -13.94
N PHE A 315 -15.85 4.49 -13.51
CA PHE A 315 -16.23 4.70 -12.12
C PHE A 315 -17.50 3.90 -11.80
N THR A 316 -17.49 3.13 -10.70
CA THR A 316 -18.66 2.40 -10.21
C THR A 316 -18.83 2.57 -8.70
N HIS A 317 -20.07 2.41 -8.20
CA HIS A 317 -20.35 2.52 -6.76
C HIS A 317 -19.49 1.56 -5.91
N ARG A 318 -19.13 0.38 -6.43
CA ARG A 318 -18.44 -0.67 -5.66
C ARG A 318 -16.91 -0.61 -5.74
N GLU A 319 -16.35 -0.56 -6.94
CA GLU A 319 -14.89 -0.59 -7.14
C GLU A 319 -14.30 0.82 -7.06
N GLY A 320 -15.14 1.85 -7.20
CA GLY A 320 -14.68 3.19 -7.50
C GLY A 320 -14.05 3.19 -8.89
N ILE A 321 -12.76 3.51 -8.96
CA ILE A 321 -12.00 3.54 -10.20
C ILE A 321 -11.69 2.13 -10.75
N ALA A 322 -11.92 1.94 -12.05
CA ALA A 322 -11.46 0.77 -12.79
C ALA A 322 -10.90 1.19 -14.16
N LEU A 323 -9.82 0.54 -14.59
CA LEU A 323 -9.20 0.80 -15.88
C LEU A 323 -9.55 -0.31 -16.85
N SER A 324 -10.02 0.05 -18.04
CA SER A 324 -10.43 -0.91 -19.06
C SER A 324 -9.72 -0.69 -20.38
N THR A 325 -9.70 -1.73 -21.22
CA THR A 325 -9.18 -1.71 -22.60
C THR A 325 -7.79 -1.09 -22.69
N ILE A 326 -6.89 -1.53 -21.81
CA ILE A 326 -5.50 -1.05 -21.72
C ILE A 326 -4.71 -1.62 -22.89
N THR A 327 -4.20 -0.73 -23.74
CA THR A 327 -3.42 -1.07 -24.93
C THR A 327 -2.14 -0.23 -25.00
N TYR A 328 -1.17 -0.72 -25.76
CA TYR A 328 0.08 -0.03 -26.05
C TYR A 328 0.31 0.05 -27.56
N ASN A 329 0.66 1.23 -28.07
CA ASN A 329 1.05 1.44 -29.46
C ASN A 329 2.53 1.11 -29.66
N ASP A 330 2.82 -0.10 -30.13
CA ASP A 330 4.17 -0.56 -30.48
C ASP A 330 4.46 -0.22 -31.94
N ASN A 331 4.95 0.99 -32.19
CA ASN A 331 5.40 1.43 -33.51
C ASN A 331 4.33 1.34 -34.62
N GLY A 332 3.08 1.69 -34.28
CA GLY A 332 1.93 1.65 -35.18
C GLY A 332 1.04 0.42 -35.01
N GLU A 333 1.51 -0.62 -34.30
CA GLU A 333 0.69 -1.77 -33.92
C GLU A 333 0.04 -1.53 -32.54
N ILE A 334 -1.29 -1.50 -32.49
CA ILE A 334 -2.02 -1.45 -31.21
C ILE A 334 -2.04 -2.85 -30.60
N ARG A 335 -1.36 -3.02 -29.48
CA ARG A 335 -1.21 -4.30 -28.80
C ARG A 335 -1.97 -4.30 -27.47
N PRO A 336 -2.97 -5.18 -27.29
CA PRO A 336 -3.76 -5.23 -26.06
C PRO A 336 -2.96 -5.85 -24.90
N ILE A 337 -3.23 -5.38 -23.67
CA ILE A 337 -2.54 -5.84 -22.45
C ILE A 337 -3.58 -6.36 -21.44
N PHE A 338 -4.45 -5.48 -20.92
CA PHE A 338 -5.50 -5.86 -19.96
C PHE A 338 -6.85 -5.30 -20.39
N TYR A 339 -7.87 -6.16 -20.42
CA TYR A 339 -9.23 -5.73 -20.70
C TYR A 339 -9.79 -4.95 -19.52
N ARG A 340 -9.46 -5.39 -18.29
CA ARG A 340 -9.87 -4.69 -17.06
C ARG A 340 -8.89 -4.90 -15.93
N LEU A 341 -8.60 -3.83 -15.20
CA LEU A 341 -7.78 -3.82 -13.99
C LEU A 341 -8.50 -3.00 -12.91
N SER A 342 -8.82 -3.63 -11.79
CA SER A 342 -9.55 -3.00 -10.69
C SER A 342 -9.28 -3.66 -9.34
N LEU A 343 -9.65 -2.99 -8.25
CA LEU A 343 -9.81 -3.64 -6.95
C LEU A 343 -11.24 -4.19 -6.84
N ALA A 344 -11.37 -5.51 -6.73
CA ALA A 344 -12.68 -6.17 -6.75
C ALA A 344 -13.25 -6.46 -5.35
N GLU A 345 -12.39 -6.56 -4.34
CA GLU A 345 -12.82 -6.71 -2.94
C GLU A 345 -11.69 -6.32 -1.99
N MET A 346 -12.05 -6.04 -0.74
CA MET A 346 -11.10 -6.02 0.36
C MET A 346 -11.74 -6.55 1.63
N VAL A 347 -10.92 -6.98 2.60
CA VAL A 347 -11.38 -7.33 3.94
C VAL A 347 -10.37 -6.86 4.99
N VAL A 348 -10.86 -6.30 6.09
CA VAL A 348 -10.03 -5.74 7.17
C VAL A 348 -10.25 -6.48 8.50
N PRO A 349 -9.72 -7.73 8.66
CA PRO A 349 -9.95 -8.50 9.87
C PRO A 349 -9.12 -8.01 11.06
N TYR A 350 -9.81 -7.75 12.18
CA TYR A 350 -9.18 -7.42 13.47
C TYR A 350 -8.87 -8.68 14.28
N GLY A 351 -7.76 -8.63 15.03
CA GLY A 351 -7.20 -9.76 15.77
C GLY A 351 -7.63 -9.87 17.24
N ALA A 352 -8.41 -8.90 17.75
CA ALA A 352 -8.93 -8.94 19.12
C ALA A 352 -10.09 -9.95 19.22
N PRO A 353 -9.92 -11.06 19.96
CA PRO A 353 -10.88 -12.16 19.93
C PRO A 353 -12.11 -11.89 20.79
N GLU A 354 -12.03 -11.00 21.77
CA GLU A 354 -13.11 -10.75 22.71
C GLU A 354 -14.36 -10.18 22.04
N PHE A 355 -15.51 -10.75 22.37
CA PHE A 355 -16.77 -10.36 21.76
C PHE A 355 -17.19 -8.96 22.24
N PRO A 356 -17.69 -8.08 21.37
CA PRO A 356 -18.00 -8.27 19.96
C PRO A 356 -16.91 -7.85 18.95
N HIS A 357 -15.66 -7.61 19.35
CA HIS A 357 -14.61 -7.18 18.41
C HIS A 357 -14.32 -8.20 17.33
N SER A 358 -14.62 -9.48 17.58
CA SER A 358 -14.58 -10.53 16.56
C SER A 358 -15.48 -10.27 15.36
N ARG A 359 -16.47 -9.35 15.42
CA ARG A 359 -17.30 -8.89 14.30
C ARG A 359 -16.59 -7.89 13.37
N LYS A 360 -15.44 -7.34 13.78
CA LYS A 360 -14.70 -6.35 13.00
C LYS A 360 -13.85 -7.05 11.93
N PHE A 361 -14.45 -7.24 10.77
CA PHE A 361 -13.78 -7.72 9.56
C PHE A 361 -14.52 -7.19 8.33
N ALA A 362 -14.51 -5.86 8.20
CA ALA A 362 -15.26 -5.14 7.19
C ALA A 362 -14.82 -5.53 5.79
N PHE A 363 -15.78 -5.77 4.90
CA PHE A 363 -15.54 -5.93 3.47
C PHE A 363 -15.82 -4.61 2.77
N ASP A 364 -14.88 -3.67 2.80
CA ASP A 364 -15.25 -2.29 2.50
C ASP A 364 -15.82 -2.06 1.09
N SER A 365 -15.33 -2.81 0.10
CA SER A 365 -15.91 -2.77 -1.24
C SER A 365 -17.30 -3.44 -1.28
N GLY A 366 -17.42 -4.67 -0.78
CA GLY A 366 -18.67 -5.43 -0.84
C GLY A 366 -19.78 -4.98 0.11
N GLU A 367 -19.45 -4.39 1.26
CA GLU A 367 -20.40 -3.95 2.29
C GLU A 367 -20.78 -2.48 2.15
N TYR A 368 -19.90 -1.61 1.65
CA TYR A 368 -20.15 -0.17 1.60
C TYR A 368 -20.01 0.42 0.18
N GLY A 369 -19.01 -0.04 -0.57
CA GLY A 369 -18.71 0.42 -1.92
C GLY A 369 -17.72 1.58 -1.94
N MET A 370 -16.57 1.35 -2.59
CA MET A 370 -15.45 2.29 -2.59
C MET A 370 -15.74 3.56 -3.39
N GLY A 371 -16.55 3.45 -4.44
CA GLY A 371 -17.00 4.61 -5.21
C GLY A 371 -18.04 5.42 -4.44
N THR A 372 -18.97 4.76 -3.75
CA THR A 372 -19.93 5.43 -2.85
C THR A 372 -19.22 6.22 -1.74
N MET A 373 -18.05 5.73 -1.32
CA MET A 373 -17.22 6.29 -0.25
C MET A 373 -16.08 7.19 -0.75
N ALA A 374 -16.07 7.52 -2.05
CA ALA A 374 -15.01 8.33 -2.63
C ALA A 374 -15.08 9.80 -2.18
N ASN A 375 -13.93 10.46 -2.09
CA ASN A 375 -13.83 11.86 -1.72
C ASN A 375 -13.94 12.80 -2.93
N GLU A 376 -14.35 14.04 -2.69
CA GLU A 376 -14.13 15.13 -3.65
C GLU A 376 -12.70 15.68 -3.46
N LEU A 377 -11.84 15.43 -4.44
CA LEU A 377 -10.43 15.81 -4.37
C LEU A 377 -10.23 17.30 -4.65
N SER A 378 -9.41 17.94 -3.81
CA SER A 378 -9.10 19.36 -3.86
C SER A 378 -7.83 19.65 -4.66
N LEU A 379 -7.91 20.63 -5.57
CA LEU A 379 -6.77 21.06 -6.38
C LEU A 379 -5.65 21.62 -5.50
N GLY A 380 -4.42 21.11 -5.67
CA GLY A 380 -3.23 21.60 -4.96
C GLY A 380 -3.04 21.04 -3.55
N CYS A 381 -3.93 20.16 -3.08
CA CYS A 381 -3.78 19.43 -1.81
C CYS A 381 -3.61 17.93 -2.05
N ASP A 382 -4.64 17.26 -2.57
CA ASP A 382 -4.63 15.79 -2.78
C ASP A 382 -3.78 15.38 -3.99
N CYS A 383 -3.76 16.25 -5.01
CA CYS A 383 -2.97 16.07 -6.21
C CYS A 383 -2.15 17.33 -6.51
N LEU A 384 -0.85 17.15 -6.76
CA LEU A 384 0.10 18.24 -7.04
C LEU A 384 0.53 18.22 -8.51
N GLY A 385 0.61 19.42 -9.10
CA GLY A 385 0.95 19.61 -10.52
C GLY A 385 -0.23 20.11 -11.34
N GLN A 386 -0.24 19.80 -12.64
CA GLN A 386 -1.36 20.08 -13.53
C GLN A 386 -2.29 18.87 -13.60
N ILE A 387 -3.51 19.04 -13.08
CA ILE A 387 -4.43 17.93 -12.82
C ILE A 387 -5.62 18.01 -13.76
N HIS A 388 -6.04 16.85 -14.28
CA HIS A 388 -7.35 16.66 -14.90
C HIS A 388 -8.21 15.78 -13.98
N TYR A 389 -9.44 16.20 -13.71
CA TYR A 389 -10.38 15.44 -12.88
C TYR A 389 -11.48 14.81 -13.72
N LEU A 390 -11.90 13.60 -13.36
CA LEU A 390 -13.14 12.99 -13.82
C LEU A 390 -14.16 12.94 -12.67
N PRO A 391 -15.46 13.11 -12.96
CA PRO A 391 -16.53 12.99 -11.97
C PRO A 391 -16.95 11.53 -11.75
N GLY A 392 -17.69 11.30 -10.67
CA GLY A 392 -18.37 10.05 -10.37
C GLY A 392 -19.77 10.30 -9.82
N SER A 393 -20.63 9.28 -9.91
CA SER A 393 -21.99 9.35 -9.39
C SER A 393 -22.50 7.99 -8.92
N PHE A 394 -23.41 8.02 -7.96
CA PHE A 394 -24.10 6.83 -7.43
C PHE A 394 -25.53 7.19 -7.02
N VAL A 395 -26.36 6.19 -6.72
CA VAL A 395 -27.77 6.38 -6.40
C VAL A 395 -27.98 6.68 -4.91
N ALA A 396 -28.90 7.60 -4.60
CA ALA A 396 -29.44 7.80 -3.26
C ALA A 396 -30.64 6.89 -2.99
N ASN A 397 -31.01 6.71 -1.73
CA ASN A 397 -32.12 5.86 -1.30
C ASN A 397 -33.47 6.26 -1.90
N ASP A 398 -33.63 7.54 -2.27
CA ASP A 398 -34.82 8.07 -2.93
C ASP A 398 -34.78 7.97 -4.46
N GLY A 399 -33.74 7.36 -5.04
CA GLY A 399 -33.51 7.16 -6.47
C GLY A 399 -32.95 8.36 -7.23
N SER A 400 -32.57 9.44 -6.54
CA SER A 400 -31.78 10.54 -7.11
C SER A 400 -30.32 10.14 -7.31
N ALA A 401 -29.58 10.86 -8.15
CA ALA A 401 -28.16 10.64 -8.35
C ALA A 401 -27.33 11.60 -7.50
N ILE A 402 -26.44 11.07 -6.66
CA ILE A 402 -25.42 11.82 -5.92
C ILE A 402 -24.20 11.98 -6.84
N ILE A 403 -23.67 13.20 -6.94
CA ILE A 403 -22.55 13.55 -7.81
C ILE A 403 -21.33 13.93 -6.96
N ILE A 404 -20.16 13.40 -7.32
CA ILE A 404 -18.85 13.81 -6.82
C ILE A 404 -18.06 14.38 -8.01
N LYS A 405 -17.80 15.69 -8.02
CA LYS A 405 -17.25 16.38 -9.21
C LYS A 405 -15.81 16.01 -9.52
N ASN A 406 -14.97 15.88 -8.50
CA ASN A 406 -13.53 15.67 -8.63
C ASN A 406 -13.12 14.34 -7.98
N VAL A 407 -13.62 13.20 -8.48
CA VAL A 407 -13.42 11.91 -7.80
C VAL A 407 -12.15 11.19 -8.24
N ILE A 408 -11.80 11.29 -9.53
CA ILE A 408 -10.58 10.69 -10.08
C ILE A 408 -9.65 11.81 -10.51
N CYS A 409 -8.40 11.73 -10.08
CA CYS A 409 -7.33 12.65 -10.43
C CYS A 409 -6.38 12.02 -11.44
N ILE A 410 -6.04 12.76 -12.50
CA ILE A 410 -5.13 12.35 -13.56
C ILE A 410 -4.02 13.39 -13.69
N HIS A 411 -2.78 12.95 -13.53
CA HIS A 411 -1.62 13.81 -13.72
C HIS A 411 -0.39 12.98 -14.12
N GLU A 412 0.71 13.65 -14.44
CA GLU A 412 1.99 12.99 -14.68
C GLU A 412 3.08 13.63 -13.83
N GLU A 413 4.02 12.81 -13.39
CA GLU A 413 5.10 13.28 -12.53
C GLU A 413 6.45 12.67 -12.96
N ASP A 414 7.52 13.38 -12.61
CA ASP A 414 8.87 12.86 -12.74
C ASP A 414 9.08 11.72 -11.75
N ASN A 415 9.73 10.66 -12.20
CA ASN A 415 10.02 9.48 -11.40
C ASN A 415 11.50 9.07 -11.52
N GLY A 416 12.40 10.06 -11.57
CA GLY A 416 13.84 9.85 -11.57
C GLY A 416 14.41 9.39 -12.91
N VAL A 417 15.36 8.44 -12.88
CA VAL A 417 16.05 7.94 -14.07
C VAL A 417 15.29 6.76 -14.66
N LEU A 418 15.03 6.79 -15.98
CA LEU A 418 14.42 5.68 -16.72
C LEU A 418 15.45 4.65 -17.12
N TRP A 419 16.50 5.09 -17.81
CA TRP A 419 17.68 4.31 -18.12
C TRP A 419 18.89 5.23 -18.32
N LYS A 420 20.08 4.71 -18.02
CA LYS A 420 21.35 5.42 -18.19
C LYS A 420 22.45 4.45 -18.58
N HIS A 421 23.34 4.88 -19.46
CA HIS A 421 24.59 4.19 -19.72
C HIS A 421 25.73 5.20 -19.91
N SER A 422 26.93 4.82 -19.47
CA SER A 422 28.17 5.57 -19.69
C SER A 422 29.25 4.62 -20.17
N ASP A 423 29.84 4.89 -21.33
CA ASP A 423 31.04 4.18 -21.78
C ASP A 423 32.27 4.75 -21.05
N TYR A 424 32.95 3.91 -20.27
CA TYR A 424 34.09 4.31 -19.44
C TYR A 424 35.39 4.50 -20.23
N ARG A 425 35.43 4.07 -21.49
CA ARG A 425 36.63 4.13 -22.33
C ARG A 425 36.94 5.58 -22.74
N PRO A 426 38.20 5.91 -23.09
CA PRO A 426 38.52 7.22 -23.65
C PRO A 426 37.58 7.56 -24.83
N ASN A 427 37.05 8.79 -24.85
CA ASN A 427 36.02 9.27 -25.79
C ASN A 427 34.63 8.58 -25.68
N GLY A 428 34.40 7.79 -24.62
CA GLY A 428 33.12 7.17 -24.32
C GLY A 428 32.02 8.19 -24.03
N ARG A 429 30.80 7.90 -24.49
CA ARG A 429 29.63 8.79 -24.32
C ARG A 429 28.77 8.33 -23.16
N SER A 430 28.08 9.29 -22.54
CA SER A 430 27.01 9.02 -21.58
C SER A 430 25.67 9.44 -22.15
N HIS A 431 24.63 8.67 -21.85
CA HIS A 431 23.26 8.99 -22.18
C HIS A 431 22.35 8.67 -20.99
N THR A 432 21.38 9.54 -20.72
CA THR A 432 20.42 9.38 -19.62
C THR A 432 19.04 9.83 -20.11
N ALA A 433 18.06 8.95 -19.95
CA ALA A 433 16.64 9.29 -20.11
C ALA A 433 16.00 9.39 -18.72
N ARG A 434 15.14 10.40 -18.52
CA ARG A 434 14.36 10.56 -17.30
C ARG A 434 13.05 9.79 -17.40
N ARG A 435 12.59 9.26 -16.26
CA ARG A 435 11.35 8.51 -16.15
C ARG A 435 10.24 9.47 -15.81
N ARG A 436 9.13 9.35 -16.51
CA ARG A 436 7.85 9.95 -16.13
C ARG A 436 6.86 8.83 -15.83
N ARG A 437 5.93 9.09 -14.93
CA ARG A 437 4.78 8.21 -14.73
C ARG A 437 3.50 8.99 -14.87
N LEU A 438 2.52 8.37 -15.52
CA LEU A 438 1.12 8.80 -15.49
C LEU A 438 0.49 8.23 -14.22
N VAL A 439 -0.23 9.06 -13.49
CA VAL A 439 -0.94 8.71 -12.26
C VAL A 439 -2.42 8.89 -12.52
N VAL A 440 -3.18 7.81 -12.32
CA VAL A 440 -4.65 7.85 -12.26
C VAL A 440 -5.04 7.41 -10.86
N SER A 441 -5.61 8.31 -10.05
CA SER A 441 -5.84 8.07 -8.64
C SER A 441 -7.24 8.41 -8.15
N MET A 442 -7.66 7.76 -7.07
CA MET A 442 -8.88 8.03 -6.32
C MET A 442 -8.60 7.86 -4.82
N VAL A 443 -9.23 8.68 -3.98
CA VAL A 443 -9.24 8.52 -2.51
C VAL A 443 -10.66 8.16 -2.07
N CYS A 444 -10.77 7.22 -1.12
CA CYS A 444 -12.04 6.94 -0.44
C CYS A 444 -11.86 6.84 1.07
N THR A 445 -12.84 7.33 1.81
CA THR A 445 -12.89 7.31 3.29
C THR A 445 -13.88 6.27 3.77
N LEU A 446 -13.40 5.30 4.53
CA LEU A 446 -14.17 4.22 5.13
C LEU A 446 -14.17 4.41 6.63
N ALA A 447 -15.11 5.24 7.10
CA ALA A 447 -15.18 5.72 8.47
C ALA A 447 -13.84 6.34 8.92
N ASN A 448 -13.02 5.58 9.65
CA ASN A 448 -11.75 6.03 10.20
C ASN A 448 -10.57 5.97 9.22
N TYR A 449 -10.62 5.10 8.21
CA TYR A 449 -9.49 4.88 7.29
C TYR A 449 -9.66 5.63 5.97
N GLU A 450 -8.54 6.12 5.43
CA GLU A 450 -8.42 6.57 4.05
C GLU A 450 -7.59 5.60 3.22
N TYR A 451 -8.09 5.28 2.03
CA TYR A 451 -7.35 4.50 1.04
C TYR A 451 -7.16 5.30 -0.25
N ILE A 452 -5.93 5.35 -0.74
CA ILE A 452 -5.57 5.99 -2.01
C ILE A 452 -5.18 4.91 -3.01
N TRP A 453 -5.94 4.82 -4.08
CA TRP A 453 -5.74 3.89 -5.19
C TRP A 453 -4.98 4.60 -6.28
N ASN A 454 -3.74 4.19 -6.56
CA ASN A 454 -2.92 4.80 -7.60
C ASN A 454 -2.58 3.79 -8.68
N TYR A 455 -3.03 4.05 -9.90
CA TYR A 455 -2.60 3.31 -11.08
C TYR A 455 -1.52 4.11 -11.80
N HIS A 456 -0.30 3.58 -11.78
CA HIS A 456 0.84 4.18 -12.44
C HIS A 456 1.15 3.48 -13.77
N PHE A 457 1.32 4.27 -14.82
CA PHE A 457 1.80 3.80 -16.12
C PHE A 457 3.15 4.43 -16.43
N TYR A 458 4.05 3.63 -17.00
CA TYR A 458 5.43 4.04 -17.23
C TYR A 458 5.83 3.92 -18.70
N GLN A 459 6.84 4.70 -19.08
CA GLN A 459 7.35 4.73 -20.46
C GLN A 459 8.04 3.42 -20.89
N ASP A 460 8.49 2.58 -19.94
CA ASP A 460 9.06 1.26 -20.21
C ASP A 460 8.00 0.17 -20.45
N GLY A 461 6.71 0.53 -20.50
CA GLY A 461 5.60 -0.41 -20.68
C GLY A 461 5.16 -1.11 -19.39
N SER A 462 5.72 -0.73 -18.24
CA SER A 462 5.33 -1.24 -16.92
C SER A 462 4.04 -0.56 -16.42
N ILE A 463 3.25 -1.31 -15.67
CA ILE A 463 2.09 -0.85 -14.90
C ILE A 463 2.35 -1.13 -13.41
N GLU A 464 1.94 -0.24 -12.52
CA GLU A 464 1.98 -0.46 -11.08
C GLU A 464 0.66 -0.02 -10.47
N LEU A 465 0.12 -0.85 -9.58
CA LEU A 465 -0.94 -0.46 -8.67
C LEU A 465 -0.32 -0.26 -7.29
N GLU A 466 -0.41 0.96 -6.79
CA GLU A 466 -0.01 1.34 -5.44
C GLU A 466 -1.26 1.64 -4.61
N VAL A 467 -1.39 0.95 -3.48
CA VAL A 467 -2.38 1.23 -2.44
C VAL A 467 -1.67 1.96 -1.31
N ARG A 468 -2.17 3.14 -0.95
CA ARG A 468 -1.72 3.88 0.23
C ARG A 468 -2.79 3.81 1.30
N LEU A 469 -2.40 3.49 2.53
CA LEU A 469 -3.26 3.47 3.70
C LEU A 469 -2.87 4.66 4.58
N THR A 470 -3.84 5.48 4.97
CA THR A 470 -3.66 6.60 5.91
C THR A 470 -4.98 6.80 6.67
N GLY A 471 -5.17 7.93 7.34
CA GLY A 471 -6.33 8.17 8.17
C GLY A 471 -6.08 7.81 9.62
N ILE A 472 -7.14 7.49 10.35
CA ILE A 472 -7.12 7.33 11.80
C ILE A 472 -7.31 5.85 12.14
N LEU A 473 -6.60 5.38 13.16
CA LEU A 473 -6.77 4.01 13.66
C LEU A 473 -8.19 3.82 14.22
N GLN A 474 -8.80 2.66 13.94
CA GLN A 474 -9.97 2.23 14.71
C GLN A 474 -9.51 1.85 16.12
N VAL A 475 -10.15 2.44 17.13
CA VAL A 475 -9.74 2.28 18.53
C VAL A 475 -10.89 1.86 19.43
N TYR A 476 -10.54 1.34 20.59
CA TYR A 476 -11.47 1.04 21.68
C TYR A 476 -10.89 1.54 23.01
N VAL A 477 -11.77 1.79 23.98
CA VAL A 477 -11.38 2.32 25.29
C VAL A 477 -10.79 1.24 26.19
N GLY A 478 -9.75 1.59 26.95
CA GLY A 478 -9.14 0.71 27.93
C GLY A 478 -9.11 1.29 29.34
N ALA A 479 -9.18 0.44 30.36
CA ALA A 479 -8.99 0.87 31.74
C ALA A 479 -7.52 1.17 32.06
N ASP A 480 -7.26 1.94 33.11
CA ASP A 480 -5.90 2.22 33.58
C ASP A 480 -5.16 0.92 33.93
N GLY A 481 -3.96 0.77 33.38
CA GLY A 481 -3.11 -0.41 33.61
C GLY A 481 -3.64 -1.70 32.96
N GLU A 482 -4.63 -1.62 32.08
CA GLU A 482 -5.12 -2.77 31.32
C GLU A 482 -4.04 -3.31 30.35
N PRO A 483 -3.76 -4.62 30.34
CA PRO A 483 -2.91 -5.20 29.30
C PRO A 483 -3.62 -5.25 27.94
N SER A 484 -2.90 -5.05 26.84
CA SER A 484 -3.43 -5.23 25.48
C SER A 484 -2.66 -6.32 24.73
N PRO A 485 -3.04 -7.60 24.85
CA PRO A 485 -2.36 -8.70 24.14
C PRO A 485 -2.62 -8.71 22.63
N HIS A 486 -3.67 -8.03 22.17
CA HIS A 486 -4.13 -8.00 20.78
C HIS A 486 -4.20 -6.57 20.20
N GLY A 487 -3.48 -5.63 20.79
CA GLY A 487 -3.46 -4.24 20.36
C GLY A 487 -2.31 -3.45 20.96
N THR A 488 -2.22 -2.19 20.56
CA THR A 488 -1.24 -1.22 21.04
C THR A 488 -1.93 -0.06 21.71
N TRP A 489 -1.45 0.33 22.89
CA TRP A 489 -1.82 1.60 23.51
C TRP A 489 -1.15 2.75 22.75
N VAL A 490 -1.90 3.43 21.89
CA VAL A 490 -1.38 4.54 21.07
C VAL A 490 -1.48 5.89 21.77
N ALA A 491 -2.36 5.97 22.77
CA ALA A 491 -2.50 7.06 23.71
C ALA A 491 -3.03 6.50 25.06
N PRO A 492 -2.97 7.26 26.17
CA PRO A 492 -3.57 6.84 27.43
C PRO A 492 -5.03 6.41 27.23
N ASN A 493 -5.34 5.17 27.60
CA ASN A 493 -6.68 4.57 27.53
C ASN A 493 -7.26 4.41 26.10
N VAL A 494 -6.45 4.59 25.06
CA VAL A 494 -6.82 4.40 23.65
C VAL A 494 -6.09 3.17 23.10
N ASN A 495 -6.84 2.08 22.89
CA ASN A 495 -6.31 0.81 22.38
C ASN A 495 -6.59 0.67 20.89
N ALA A 496 -5.54 0.53 20.08
CA ALA A 496 -5.64 0.20 18.65
C ALA A 496 -5.40 -1.30 18.45
N HIS A 497 -6.43 -2.05 18.07
CA HIS A 497 -6.33 -3.50 17.90
C HIS A 497 -5.53 -3.87 16.65
N TYR A 498 -4.75 -4.95 16.72
CA TYR A 498 -4.04 -5.51 15.56
C TYR A 498 -5.05 -5.89 14.48
N HIS A 499 -4.69 -5.70 13.21
CA HIS A 499 -5.56 -6.04 12.09
C HIS A 499 -4.77 -6.25 10.80
N GLN A 500 -5.40 -6.83 9.79
CA GLN A 500 -4.84 -6.89 8.43
C GLN A 500 -5.69 -6.02 7.50
N HIS A 501 -5.07 -5.49 6.45
CA HIS A 501 -5.79 -4.95 5.29
C HIS A 501 -5.47 -5.87 4.11
N MET A 502 -6.47 -6.59 3.60
CA MET A 502 -6.30 -7.59 2.54
C MET A 502 -7.15 -7.20 1.33
N PHE A 503 -6.54 -7.15 0.15
CA PHE A 503 -7.12 -6.63 -1.08
C PHE A 503 -7.13 -7.72 -2.15
N SER A 504 -8.18 -7.78 -2.97
CA SER A 504 -8.27 -8.67 -4.14
C SER A 504 -8.29 -7.85 -5.42
N VAL A 505 -7.14 -7.76 -6.08
CA VAL A 505 -6.99 -7.06 -7.37
C VAL A 505 -7.45 -8.00 -8.48
N ARG A 506 -8.48 -7.60 -9.24
CA ARG A 506 -8.96 -8.34 -10.41
C ARG A 506 -8.21 -7.87 -11.65
N VAL A 507 -7.49 -8.79 -12.27
CA VAL A 507 -6.75 -8.61 -13.51
C VAL A 507 -7.43 -9.47 -14.57
N ASP A 508 -7.99 -8.83 -15.58
CA ASP A 508 -8.66 -9.46 -16.71
C ASP A 508 -7.77 -9.26 -17.93
N PRO A 509 -6.84 -10.19 -18.19
CA PRO A 509 -5.84 -10.01 -19.21
C PRO A 509 -6.39 -10.17 -20.63
N MET A 510 -5.68 -9.53 -21.56
CA MET A 510 -5.82 -9.73 -22.99
C MET A 510 -4.46 -9.51 -23.67
N VAL A 511 -3.39 -10.05 -23.08
CA VAL A 511 -2.01 -9.84 -23.53
C VAL A 511 -1.88 -10.32 -24.98
N ASP A 512 -1.65 -9.40 -25.93
CA ASP A 512 -1.65 -9.65 -27.38
C ASP A 512 -2.90 -10.40 -27.92
N GLY A 513 -4.00 -10.45 -27.17
CA GLY A 513 -5.24 -11.15 -27.52
C GLY A 513 -5.88 -11.86 -26.33
N LEU A 514 -7.06 -12.45 -26.54
CA LEU A 514 -7.87 -13.04 -25.45
C LEU A 514 -7.37 -14.38 -24.92
N GLN A 515 -6.64 -15.15 -25.73
CA GLN A 515 -6.17 -16.48 -25.34
C GLN A 515 -4.89 -16.34 -24.52
N ASN A 516 -5.02 -16.37 -23.20
CA ASN A 516 -3.91 -16.21 -22.28
C ASN A 516 -3.76 -17.43 -21.36
N SER A 517 -2.54 -17.59 -20.86
CA SER A 517 -2.14 -18.62 -19.92
C SER A 517 -1.36 -17.98 -18.77
N VAL A 518 -1.25 -18.66 -17.64
CA VAL A 518 -0.34 -18.26 -16.55
C VAL A 518 0.79 -19.27 -16.41
N VAL A 519 2.03 -18.78 -16.42
CA VAL A 519 3.24 -19.56 -16.13
C VAL A 519 3.75 -19.20 -14.76
N GLU A 520 3.94 -20.21 -13.91
CA GLU A 520 4.60 -20.14 -12.61
C GLU A 520 6.08 -20.49 -12.78
N THR A 521 6.97 -19.71 -12.15
CA THR A 521 8.42 -19.87 -12.26
C THR A 521 9.03 -19.86 -10.88
N ASP A 522 9.73 -20.94 -10.53
CA ASP A 522 10.55 -21.04 -9.32
C ASP A 522 12.03 -20.90 -9.67
N VAL A 523 12.79 -20.15 -8.86
CA VAL A 523 14.25 -20.12 -8.93
C VAL A 523 14.78 -21.27 -8.09
N VAL A 524 15.58 -22.14 -8.71
CA VAL A 524 16.10 -23.37 -8.09
C VAL A 524 17.61 -23.42 -8.21
N MET A 525 18.30 -23.76 -7.13
CA MET A 525 19.72 -24.10 -7.18
C MET A 525 19.91 -25.41 -7.95
N SER A 526 21.06 -25.56 -8.61
CA SER A 526 21.43 -26.84 -9.21
C SER A 526 21.65 -27.90 -8.14
N ASP A 527 21.11 -29.11 -8.35
CA ASP A 527 21.38 -30.27 -7.48
C ASP A 527 22.84 -30.78 -7.59
N ALA A 528 23.60 -30.30 -8.58
CA ALA A 528 24.99 -30.70 -8.78
C ALA A 528 25.89 -30.06 -7.70
N PRO A 529 26.71 -30.86 -6.98
CA PRO A 529 27.52 -30.37 -5.87
C PRO A 529 28.68 -29.50 -6.36
N THR A 530 29.18 -28.63 -5.48
CA THR A 530 30.45 -27.91 -5.68
C THR A 530 31.57 -28.88 -6.00
N GLY A 531 32.40 -28.55 -6.99
CA GLY A 531 33.48 -29.41 -7.50
C GLY A 531 33.05 -30.40 -8.58
N SER A 532 31.74 -30.56 -8.84
CA SER A 532 31.27 -31.39 -9.96
C SER A 532 31.58 -30.74 -11.32
N ALA A 533 31.59 -31.53 -12.39
CA ALA A 533 31.78 -31.01 -13.75
C ALA A 533 30.66 -30.02 -14.16
N GLN A 534 29.45 -30.22 -13.63
CA GLN A 534 28.26 -29.41 -13.94
C GLN A 534 28.16 -28.14 -13.10
N ASN A 535 28.79 -28.08 -11.92
CA ASN A 535 28.71 -26.96 -10.99
C ASN A 535 30.00 -26.82 -10.16
N PHE A 536 31.16 -26.73 -10.84
CA PHE A 536 32.47 -26.77 -10.17
C PHE A 536 32.63 -25.71 -9.07
N ALA A 537 32.16 -24.48 -9.32
CA ALA A 537 32.24 -23.40 -8.35
C ALA A 537 31.02 -23.28 -7.42
N GLY A 538 30.03 -24.17 -7.54
CA GLY A 538 28.84 -24.16 -6.67
C GLY A 538 27.85 -23.02 -6.93
N ASN A 539 28.04 -22.23 -7.98
CA ASN A 539 27.30 -20.99 -8.25
C ASN A 539 26.04 -21.18 -9.11
N SER A 540 25.77 -22.39 -9.60
CA SER A 540 24.71 -22.65 -10.58
C SER A 540 23.31 -22.63 -9.96
N PHE A 541 22.43 -21.82 -10.56
CA PHE A 541 20.99 -21.83 -10.35
C PHE A 541 20.28 -21.69 -11.70
N THR A 542 19.02 -22.10 -11.75
CA THR A 542 18.18 -22.05 -12.94
C THR A 542 16.72 -21.77 -12.56
N THR A 543 15.82 -21.74 -13.53
CA THR A 543 14.39 -21.58 -13.33
C THR A 543 13.64 -22.84 -13.69
N LYS A 544 12.66 -23.23 -12.89
CA LYS A 544 11.70 -24.28 -13.20
C LYS A 544 10.35 -23.63 -13.52
N GLU A 545 9.89 -23.79 -14.76
CA GLU A 545 8.60 -23.25 -15.19
C GLU A 545 7.51 -24.32 -15.17
N SER A 546 6.31 -23.93 -14.72
CA SER A 546 5.11 -24.77 -14.69
C SER A 546 3.93 -23.98 -15.23
N LEU A 547 3.27 -24.52 -16.26
CA LEU A 547 2.04 -23.94 -16.78
C LEU A 547 0.86 -24.23 -15.85
N ILE A 548 0.07 -23.21 -15.54
CA ILE A 548 -1.20 -23.37 -14.83
C ILE A 548 -2.25 -23.79 -15.84
N LYS A 549 -2.73 -25.05 -15.74
CA LYS A 549 -3.64 -25.63 -16.73
C LYS A 549 -5.11 -25.63 -16.33
N GLN A 550 -5.38 -25.55 -15.04
CA GLN A 550 -6.73 -25.61 -14.50
C GLN A 550 -6.97 -24.47 -13.51
N GLU A 551 -8.25 -24.13 -13.34
CA GLU A 551 -8.69 -23.18 -12.33
C GLU A 551 -8.14 -23.56 -10.95
N GLY A 552 -7.72 -22.56 -10.17
CA GLY A 552 -7.18 -22.81 -8.85
C GLY A 552 -6.40 -21.66 -8.24
N SER A 553 -5.99 -21.86 -7.00
CA SER A 553 -5.15 -20.96 -6.23
C SER A 553 -3.67 -21.36 -6.27
N ARG A 554 -2.76 -20.40 -6.09
CA ARG A 554 -1.31 -20.61 -5.96
C ARG A 554 -0.76 -19.89 -4.74
N GLN A 555 0.09 -20.61 -4.01
CA GLN A 555 0.84 -20.05 -2.88
C GLN A 555 2.12 -19.39 -3.38
N TYR A 556 2.46 -18.25 -2.77
CA TYR A 556 3.75 -17.61 -2.95
C TYR A 556 4.82 -18.35 -2.14
N ASP A 557 5.99 -18.55 -2.73
CA ASP A 557 7.14 -19.16 -2.08
C ASP A 557 8.30 -18.16 -2.10
N LEU A 558 8.63 -17.62 -0.93
CA LEU A 558 9.71 -16.66 -0.76
C LEU A 558 11.09 -17.30 -0.98
N ALA A 559 11.27 -18.57 -0.60
CA ALA A 559 12.55 -19.26 -0.69
C ALA A 559 12.89 -19.60 -2.15
N ALA A 560 11.86 -19.93 -2.95
CA ALA A 560 11.99 -20.15 -4.39
C ALA A 560 11.94 -18.85 -5.21
N ASP A 561 11.75 -17.69 -4.58
CA ASP A 561 11.44 -16.41 -5.24
C ASP A 561 10.38 -16.59 -6.35
N ARG A 562 9.29 -17.30 -6.02
CA ARG A 562 8.26 -17.72 -6.99
C ARG A 562 7.69 -16.53 -7.74
N ARG A 563 7.52 -16.66 -9.05
CA ARG A 563 7.01 -15.61 -9.94
C ARG A 563 5.90 -16.13 -10.83
N TRP A 564 5.02 -15.25 -11.27
CA TRP A 564 4.01 -15.58 -12.28
C TRP A 564 4.08 -14.64 -13.48
N ARG A 565 3.72 -15.17 -14.64
CA ARG A 565 3.64 -14.42 -15.89
C ARG A 565 2.37 -14.79 -16.63
N ILE A 566 1.60 -13.78 -17.00
CA ILE A 566 0.49 -13.92 -17.94
C ILE A 566 1.09 -13.90 -19.34
N VAL A 567 0.83 -14.91 -20.15
CA VAL A 567 1.46 -15.11 -21.45
C VAL A 567 0.44 -15.40 -22.54
N ASN A 568 0.80 -15.10 -23.78
CA ASN A 568 0.06 -15.49 -24.97
C ASN A 568 0.95 -16.38 -25.85
N SER A 569 0.52 -17.61 -26.10
CA SER A 569 1.28 -18.60 -26.88
C SER A 569 1.24 -18.32 -28.39
N GLY A 570 0.27 -17.52 -28.86
CA GLY A 570 0.08 -17.16 -30.26
C GLY A 570 1.16 -16.23 -30.82
N ARG A 571 2.03 -15.67 -29.98
CA ARG A 571 3.19 -14.90 -30.40
C ARG A 571 4.43 -15.27 -29.59
N LYS A 572 5.53 -15.50 -30.29
CA LYS A 572 6.86 -15.73 -29.72
C LYS A 572 7.73 -14.50 -29.89
N HIS A 573 8.52 -14.20 -28.88
CA HIS A 573 9.56 -13.18 -29.00
C HIS A 573 10.69 -13.65 -29.90
N TYR A 574 11.11 -12.81 -30.84
CA TYR A 574 12.03 -13.18 -31.93
C TYR A 574 13.38 -13.74 -31.45
N SER A 575 13.89 -13.28 -30.30
CA SER A 575 15.22 -13.69 -29.81
C SER A 575 15.16 -14.75 -28.71
N SER A 576 14.25 -14.61 -27.75
CA SER A 576 14.19 -15.52 -26.59
C SER A 576 13.36 -16.77 -26.88
N ASN A 577 12.56 -16.75 -27.96
CA ASN A 577 11.58 -17.78 -28.30
C ASN A 577 10.55 -18.06 -27.18
N ALA A 578 10.48 -17.18 -26.18
CA ALA A 578 9.49 -17.21 -25.12
C ALA A 578 8.15 -16.67 -25.62
N ASN A 579 7.06 -17.11 -25.02
CA ASN A 579 5.74 -16.48 -25.23
C ASN A 579 5.83 -15.01 -24.79
N VAL A 580 5.19 -14.12 -25.56
CA VAL A 580 5.01 -12.73 -25.13
C VAL A 580 4.20 -12.71 -23.84
N GLY A 581 4.51 -11.81 -22.90
CA GLY A 581 3.84 -11.82 -21.61
C GLY A 581 4.07 -10.60 -20.74
N TYR A 582 3.32 -10.55 -19.65
CA TYR A 582 3.48 -9.61 -18.54
C TYR A 582 3.69 -10.39 -17.25
N SER A 583 4.78 -10.07 -16.55
CA SER A 583 5.11 -10.64 -15.23
C SER A 583 4.30 -9.95 -14.13
N ILE A 584 3.90 -10.69 -13.10
CA ILE A 584 3.21 -10.19 -11.91
C ILE A 584 4.22 -10.12 -10.76
N GLY A 585 4.65 -8.91 -10.40
CA GLY A 585 5.53 -8.65 -9.27
C GLY A 585 4.73 -8.27 -8.03
N MET A 586 4.53 -9.21 -7.10
CA MET A 586 3.74 -9.01 -5.87
C MET A 586 4.55 -9.05 -4.57
N LYS A 587 5.89 -9.11 -4.66
CA LYS A 587 6.76 -9.17 -3.47
C LYS A 587 6.53 -7.98 -2.51
N GLY A 588 6.19 -6.80 -3.04
CA GLY A 588 5.90 -5.61 -2.25
C GLY A 588 4.49 -5.55 -1.63
N GLY A 589 3.67 -6.58 -1.82
CA GLY A 589 2.31 -6.62 -1.26
C GLY A 589 1.86 -7.99 -0.76
N VAL A 590 2.68 -9.04 -0.87
CA VAL A 590 2.29 -10.38 -0.39
C VAL A 590 2.46 -10.49 1.13
N VAL A 591 1.42 -10.93 1.83
CA VAL A 591 1.41 -11.14 3.28
C VAL A 591 0.67 -12.43 3.64
N PRO A 592 1.10 -13.19 4.66
CA PRO A 592 0.32 -14.32 5.17
C PRO A 592 -1.03 -13.86 5.73
N SER A 593 -2.07 -14.68 5.57
CA SER A 593 -3.33 -14.47 6.27
C SER A 593 -3.27 -15.05 7.69
N PHE A 594 -3.72 -14.29 8.68
CA PHE A 594 -3.79 -14.72 10.08
C PHE A 594 -5.22 -15.10 10.54
N VAL A 595 -6.20 -15.06 9.63
CA VAL A 595 -7.52 -15.62 9.91
C VAL A 595 -7.51 -17.14 9.69
N ARG A 596 -8.26 -17.86 10.51
CA ARG A 596 -8.40 -19.31 10.34
C ARG A 596 -9.32 -19.63 9.16
N ASP A 597 -9.01 -20.68 8.40
CA ASP A 597 -9.80 -21.11 7.24
C ASP A 597 -11.27 -21.42 7.57
N ASP A 598 -11.53 -21.90 8.80
CA ASP A 598 -12.86 -22.20 9.33
C ASP A 598 -13.51 -21.03 10.11
N GLY A 599 -12.83 -19.88 10.17
CA GLY A 599 -13.31 -18.69 10.83
C GLY A 599 -14.36 -17.91 10.02
N TRP A 600 -15.09 -17.02 10.70
CA TRP A 600 -16.15 -16.21 10.09
C TRP A 600 -15.64 -15.34 8.93
N CYS A 601 -14.44 -14.76 9.07
CA CYS A 601 -13.83 -13.95 8.02
C CYS A 601 -13.45 -14.79 6.79
N ALA A 602 -12.63 -15.84 6.93
CA ALA A 602 -12.15 -16.63 5.79
C ALA A 602 -13.27 -17.39 5.05
N SER A 603 -14.35 -17.72 5.75
CA SER A 603 -15.55 -18.32 5.14
C SER A 603 -16.25 -17.36 4.18
N ARG A 604 -16.17 -16.05 4.41
CA ARG A 604 -16.74 -14.99 3.55
C ARG A 604 -15.71 -14.41 2.56
N ALA A 605 -14.44 -14.41 2.94
CA ALA A 605 -13.31 -13.86 2.19
C ALA A 605 -12.44 -14.96 1.57
N GLY A 606 -13.00 -15.86 0.76
CA GLY A 606 -12.24 -17.00 0.21
C GLY A 606 -10.93 -16.62 -0.49
N PHE A 607 -10.86 -15.41 -1.06
CA PHE A 607 -9.67 -14.87 -1.74
C PHE A 607 -8.43 -14.72 -0.83
N VAL A 608 -8.58 -14.59 0.49
CA VAL A 608 -7.44 -14.41 1.42
C VAL A 608 -6.63 -15.69 1.62
N LYS A 609 -7.15 -16.85 1.19
CA LYS A 609 -6.52 -18.16 1.37
C LYS A 609 -5.29 -18.37 0.46
N ALA A 610 -5.11 -17.55 -0.56
CA ALA A 610 -3.94 -17.62 -1.43
C ALA A 610 -3.60 -16.26 -2.09
N PRO A 611 -2.31 -16.00 -2.37
CA PRO A 611 -1.85 -14.79 -3.07
C PRO A 611 -2.30 -14.66 -4.53
N LEU A 612 -2.47 -15.77 -5.26
CA LEU A 612 -2.85 -15.74 -6.67
C LEU A 612 -3.95 -16.77 -6.95
N TRP A 613 -4.94 -16.37 -7.74
CA TRP A 613 -6.00 -17.23 -8.24
C TRP A 613 -6.13 -17.06 -9.74
N VAL A 614 -6.31 -18.16 -10.46
CA VAL A 614 -6.57 -18.17 -11.90
C VAL A 614 -7.87 -18.91 -12.12
N VAL A 615 -8.83 -18.25 -12.77
CA VAL A 615 -10.12 -18.84 -13.14
C VAL A 615 -10.41 -18.54 -14.60
N ARG A 616 -11.23 -19.36 -15.26
CA ARG A 616 -11.73 -19.01 -16.59
C ARG A 616 -12.69 -17.84 -16.48
N ASP A 617 -12.70 -16.92 -17.43
CA ASP A 617 -13.81 -15.97 -17.50
C ASP A 617 -15.09 -16.67 -17.99
N VAL A 618 -16.22 -16.26 -17.43
CA VAL A 618 -17.54 -16.75 -17.82
C VAL A 618 -18.50 -15.56 -17.82
N GLU A 619 -18.80 -15.04 -19.01
CA GLU A 619 -19.79 -13.98 -19.19
C GLU A 619 -21.20 -14.58 -19.30
N GLY A 620 -22.09 -14.18 -18.38
CA GLY A 620 -23.51 -14.52 -18.41
C GLY A 620 -24.41 -13.29 -18.60
N PRO A 621 -25.75 -13.47 -18.49
CA PRO A 621 -26.71 -12.36 -18.60
C PRO A 621 -26.51 -11.24 -17.58
N LYS A 622 -25.80 -11.52 -16.47
CA LYS A 622 -25.49 -10.59 -15.37
C LYS A 622 -24.02 -10.17 -15.34
N GLY A 623 -23.28 -10.36 -16.44
CA GLY A 623 -21.87 -9.96 -16.56
C GLY A 623 -20.87 -11.11 -16.33
N SER A 624 -19.61 -10.75 -16.18
CA SER A 624 -18.47 -11.65 -15.97
C SER A 624 -18.27 -12.02 -14.50
N ARG A 625 -17.30 -12.89 -14.22
CA ARG A 625 -16.86 -13.18 -12.84
C ARG A 625 -16.14 -11.96 -12.27
N MET A 626 -16.83 -11.21 -11.41
CA MET A 626 -16.37 -9.91 -10.88
C MET A 626 -16.01 -9.95 -9.39
N TRP A 627 -16.88 -10.50 -8.54
CA TRP A 627 -16.83 -10.29 -7.10
C TRP A 627 -16.27 -11.52 -6.35
N PRO A 628 -15.03 -11.48 -5.83
CA PRO A 628 -14.39 -12.67 -5.28
C PRO A 628 -15.03 -13.15 -3.95
N SER A 629 -15.77 -12.28 -3.26
CA SER A 629 -16.59 -12.59 -2.09
C SER A 629 -18.10 -12.57 -2.39
N GLY A 630 -18.48 -12.64 -3.66
CA GLY A 630 -19.87 -12.59 -4.12
C GLY A 630 -20.47 -11.19 -4.17
N LYS A 631 -21.60 -11.09 -4.89
CA LYS A 631 -22.25 -9.80 -5.17
C LYS A 631 -22.84 -9.14 -3.92
N TYR A 632 -23.44 -9.90 -3.01
CA TYR A 632 -24.11 -9.38 -1.80
C TYR A 632 -23.37 -9.86 -0.56
N VAL A 633 -22.55 -9.00 0.04
CA VAL A 633 -21.63 -9.36 1.14
C VAL A 633 -22.18 -9.13 2.55
N PRO A 634 -22.94 -8.05 2.84
CA PRO A 634 -23.48 -7.83 4.19
C PRO A 634 -24.21 -9.05 4.74
N GLN A 635 -23.94 -9.39 6.01
CA GLN A 635 -24.56 -10.48 6.77
C GLN A 635 -24.44 -11.89 6.19
N THR A 636 -23.61 -12.10 5.15
CA THR A 636 -23.34 -13.44 4.63
C THR A 636 -22.74 -14.34 5.72
N ARG A 637 -23.27 -15.56 5.85
CA ARG A 637 -22.85 -16.52 6.88
C ARG A 637 -21.96 -17.64 6.38
N THR A 638 -21.94 -17.83 5.06
CA THR A 638 -21.24 -18.92 4.38
C THR A 638 -20.58 -18.37 3.13
N THR A 639 -19.65 -19.14 2.56
CA THR A 639 -19.04 -18.83 1.25
C THR A 639 -20.14 -18.76 0.19
N PRO A 640 -20.32 -17.62 -0.49
CA PRO A 640 -21.31 -17.51 -1.56
C PRO A 640 -21.01 -18.48 -2.70
N GLU A 641 -22.04 -19.04 -3.34
CA GLU A 641 -21.84 -19.96 -4.48
C GLU A 641 -21.19 -19.26 -5.69
N ASP A 642 -21.55 -17.99 -5.92
CA ASP A 642 -20.91 -17.15 -6.92
C ASP A 642 -19.76 -16.35 -6.30
N SER A 643 -18.63 -17.01 -6.09
CA SER A 643 -17.43 -16.42 -5.47
C SER A 643 -16.15 -17.11 -5.95
N LEU A 644 -15.01 -16.47 -5.73
CA LEU A 644 -13.71 -16.92 -6.21
C LEU A 644 -13.35 -18.34 -5.74
N GLU A 645 -13.60 -18.64 -4.47
CA GLU A 645 -13.31 -19.96 -3.91
C GLU A 645 -14.14 -21.08 -4.57
N LYS A 646 -15.34 -20.76 -5.03
CA LYS A 646 -16.23 -21.72 -5.71
C LYS A 646 -15.87 -21.84 -7.18
N TRP A 647 -15.63 -20.72 -7.86
CA TRP A 647 -15.17 -20.70 -9.25
C TRP A 647 -13.86 -21.47 -9.42
N SER A 648 -12.92 -21.31 -8.49
CA SER A 648 -11.62 -21.99 -8.56
C SER A 648 -11.68 -23.51 -8.43
N LYS A 649 -12.82 -24.06 -7.98
CA LYS A 649 -13.08 -25.51 -7.86
C LYS A 649 -13.84 -26.07 -9.06
N GLY A 650 -14.10 -25.25 -10.09
CA GLY A 650 -14.84 -25.66 -11.29
C GLY A 650 -14.09 -26.65 -12.19
N GLY A 651 -12.76 -26.72 -12.06
CA GLY A 651 -11.92 -27.67 -12.80
C GLY A 651 -11.81 -27.38 -14.31
N GLN A 652 -12.21 -26.19 -14.75
CA GLN A 652 -12.10 -25.80 -16.17
C GLN A 652 -10.64 -25.58 -16.56
N SER A 653 -10.37 -25.66 -17.87
CA SER A 653 -9.06 -25.28 -18.42
C SER A 653 -8.85 -23.77 -18.29
N VAL A 654 -7.61 -23.37 -18.02
CA VAL A 654 -7.13 -21.98 -18.08
C VAL A 654 -5.85 -21.85 -18.94
N GLU A 655 -5.54 -22.87 -19.72
CA GLU A 655 -4.46 -22.87 -20.72
C GLU A 655 -5.00 -22.37 -22.06
N ASP A 656 -4.47 -21.22 -22.52
CA ASP A 656 -4.81 -20.54 -23.78
C ASP A 656 -6.31 -20.23 -23.91
N GLU A 657 -6.88 -19.74 -22.82
CA GLU A 657 -8.30 -19.40 -22.66
C GLU A 657 -8.47 -17.93 -22.30
N ASP A 658 -9.71 -17.43 -22.34
CA ASP A 658 -10.04 -16.17 -21.68
C ASP A 658 -10.10 -16.40 -20.16
N ILE A 659 -9.19 -15.77 -19.43
CA ILE A 659 -8.96 -16.01 -18.00
C ILE A 659 -9.15 -14.73 -17.20
N VAL A 660 -9.40 -14.89 -15.90
CA VAL A 660 -9.32 -13.81 -14.92
C VAL A 660 -8.33 -14.23 -13.83
N VAL A 661 -7.43 -13.32 -13.49
CA VAL A 661 -6.43 -13.49 -12.43
C VAL A 661 -6.81 -12.59 -11.25
N TYR A 662 -6.94 -13.17 -10.06
CA TYR A 662 -7.11 -12.40 -8.83
C TYR A 662 -5.80 -12.42 -8.04
N VAL A 663 -5.29 -11.24 -7.71
CA VAL A 663 -4.06 -11.06 -6.94
C VAL A 663 -4.43 -10.57 -5.54
N THR A 664 -4.15 -11.38 -4.53
CA THR A 664 -4.35 -11.02 -3.13
C THR A 664 -3.10 -10.37 -2.58
N ILE A 665 -3.20 -9.11 -2.18
CA ILE A 665 -2.14 -8.33 -1.53
C ILE A 665 -2.64 -7.80 -0.18
N GLY A 666 -1.75 -7.35 0.69
CA GLY A 666 -2.14 -6.76 1.96
C GLY A 666 -0.99 -6.36 2.87
N THR A 667 -1.34 -5.80 4.02
CA THR A 667 -0.43 -5.50 5.13
C THR A 667 -0.98 -6.10 6.43
N THR A 668 -0.09 -6.51 7.32
CA THR A 668 -0.44 -6.85 8.71
C THR A 668 -0.06 -5.67 9.57
N HIS A 669 -1.06 -4.92 10.04
CA HIS A 669 -0.86 -3.70 10.78
C HIS A 669 -0.82 -4.01 12.28
N ILE A 670 0.37 -3.82 12.84
CA ILE A 670 0.61 -3.73 14.28
C ILE A 670 0.73 -2.24 14.60
N PRO A 671 -0.35 -1.57 15.06
CA PRO A 671 -0.34 -0.12 15.20
C PRO A 671 0.75 0.36 16.14
N ARG A 672 1.27 1.55 15.87
CA ARG A 672 2.30 2.19 16.69
C ARG A 672 1.81 3.56 17.19
N PRO A 673 2.38 4.11 18.27
CA PRO A 673 2.05 5.47 18.71
C PRO A 673 2.25 6.53 17.61
N GLU A 674 3.21 6.34 16.69
CA GLU A 674 3.43 7.24 15.54
C GLU A 674 2.30 7.21 14.50
N ASP A 675 1.43 6.21 14.55
CA ASP A 675 0.24 6.12 13.70
C ASP A 675 -0.94 6.94 14.29
N TRP A 676 -0.72 7.66 15.40
CA TRP A 676 -1.71 8.44 16.14
C TRP A 676 -1.30 9.92 16.28
N PRO A 677 -2.23 10.89 16.19
CA PRO A 677 -3.69 10.74 15.99
C PRO A 677 -4.12 10.48 14.54
N VAL A 678 -3.22 10.66 13.59
CA VAL A 678 -3.44 10.38 12.17
C VAL A 678 -2.21 9.66 11.63
N MET A 679 -2.45 8.56 10.94
CA MET A 679 -1.44 7.61 10.51
C MET A 679 -0.69 8.14 9.27
N PRO A 680 0.66 8.22 9.31
CA PRO A 680 1.46 8.42 8.12
C PRO A 680 1.21 7.31 7.09
N VAL A 681 1.33 7.63 5.81
CA VAL A 681 1.02 6.67 4.76
C VAL A 681 1.87 5.39 4.87
N ASP A 682 1.20 4.22 4.83
CA ASP A 682 1.82 2.92 4.50
C ASP A 682 1.57 2.57 3.03
N HIS A 683 2.55 1.94 2.38
CA HIS A 683 2.55 1.70 0.93
C HIS A 683 2.54 0.20 0.61
N LEU A 684 1.62 -0.22 -0.25
CA LEU A 684 1.58 -1.55 -0.85
C LEU A 684 1.61 -1.45 -2.36
N ASN A 685 2.40 -2.29 -3.03
CA ASN A 685 2.46 -2.28 -4.48
C ASN A 685 2.39 -3.68 -5.12
N VAL A 686 1.80 -3.70 -6.31
CA VAL A 686 1.88 -4.80 -7.27
C VAL A 686 2.26 -4.22 -8.63
N THR A 687 3.19 -4.87 -9.32
CA THR A 687 3.68 -4.42 -10.62
C THR A 687 3.38 -5.43 -11.71
N PHE A 688 3.07 -4.93 -12.91
CA PHE A 688 2.97 -5.72 -14.12
C PHE A 688 4.02 -5.24 -15.11
N LYS A 689 5.00 -6.09 -15.42
CA LYS A 689 6.14 -5.70 -16.27
C LYS A 689 6.18 -6.52 -17.56
N PRO A 690 6.39 -5.89 -18.72
CA PRO A 690 6.49 -6.61 -19.99
C PRO A 690 7.70 -7.55 -19.95
N GLN A 691 7.49 -8.80 -20.34
CA GLN A 691 8.55 -9.80 -20.44
C GLN A 691 8.45 -10.51 -21.78
N SER A 692 9.47 -10.34 -22.62
CA SER A 692 9.45 -10.80 -24.01
C SER A 692 8.29 -10.22 -24.83
N PHE A 693 7.61 -9.18 -24.35
CA PHE A 693 6.51 -8.54 -25.07
C PHE A 693 7.02 -7.66 -26.21
N PHE A 694 7.96 -6.75 -25.92
CA PHE A 694 8.62 -5.89 -26.91
C PHE A 694 9.90 -6.52 -27.44
N ALA A 695 10.34 -6.12 -28.64
CA ALA A 695 11.59 -6.60 -29.23
C ALA A 695 12.85 -6.05 -28.52
N LYS A 696 12.74 -4.88 -27.89
CA LYS A 696 13.80 -4.22 -27.12
C LYS A 696 13.15 -3.30 -26.10
N ASN A 697 13.96 -2.59 -25.31
CA ASN A 697 13.45 -1.56 -24.40
C ASN A 697 12.54 -0.58 -25.17
N PRO A 698 11.22 -0.50 -24.85
CA PRO A 698 10.27 0.33 -25.59
C PRO A 698 10.45 1.82 -25.32
N SER A 699 11.26 2.19 -24.33
CA SER A 699 11.53 3.60 -23.96
C SER A 699 12.80 4.19 -24.57
N MET A 700 13.37 3.53 -25.58
CA MET A 700 14.59 3.98 -26.26
C MET A 700 14.38 5.24 -27.12
N ASP A 701 13.14 5.58 -27.43
CA ASP A 701 12.71 6.77 -28.16
C ASP A 701 12.48 7.99 -27.25
N VAL A 702 12.46 7.80 -25.92
CA VAL A 702 12.34 8.88 -24.94
C VAL A 702 13.60 9.76 -25.00
N PRO A 703 13.48 11.07 -25.30
CA PRO A 703 14.63 11.94 -25.45
C PRO A 703 15.33 12.19 -24.11
N ALA A 704 16.65 12.42 -24.15
CA ALA A 704 17.39 12.94 -23.01
C ALA A 704 16.89 14.35 -22.66
N ALA A 705 16.25 14.48 -21.50
CA ALA A 705 15.79 15.78 -21.00
C ALA A 705 16.95 16.50 -20.29
N LYS A 706 17.27 17.72 -20.75
CA LYS A 706 18.09 18.67 -20.00
C LYS A 706 17.16 19.75 -19.43
N ASP A 707 16.80 19.61 -18.17
CA ASP A 707 16.03 20.63 -17.46
C ASP A 707 16.93 21.83 -17.14
N THR A 708 16.59 23.01 -17.69
CA THR A 708 17.33 24.26 -17.47
C THR A 708 17.07 24.88 -16.09
N HIS A 709 16.02 24.47 -15.39
CA HIS A 709 15.75 24.90 -14.01
C HIS A 709 16.59 24.15 -12.99
N SER A 710 17.11 22.97 -13.34
CA SER A 710 18.06 22.21 -12.54
C SER A 710 19.42 22.90 -12.53
N VAL A 711 19.68 23.71 -11.51
CA VAL A 711 20.94 24.41 -11.24
C VAL A 711 21.64 23.82 -10.01
N SER A 712 22.95 24.03 -9.87
CA SER A 712 23.65 23.67 -8.63
C SER A 712 23.03 24.43 -7.46
N ALA A 713 22.61 23.71 -6.41
CA ALA A 713 22.06 24.31 -5.20
C ALA A 713 23.05 25.29 -4.51
N PHE A 714 24.34 25.11 -4.78
CA PHE A 714 25.40 26.00 -4.34
C PHE A 714 26.26 26.37 -5.56
N SER A 715 26.15 27.60 -6.03
CA SER A 715 27.13 28.15 -6.97
C SER A 715 28.47 28.27 -6.25
N ASN A 716 29.53 27.63 -6.77
CA ASN A 716 30.87 27.77 -6.22
C ASN A 716 31.29 29.26 -6.26
N GLU A 717 31.26 29.94 -5.11
CA GLU A 717 32.12 31.09 -4.85
C GLU A 717 33.57 30.59 -4.82
N ARG A 718 34.17 30.34 -5.99
CA ARG A 718 35.63 30.33 -6.07
C ARG A 718 36.06 31.78 -6.07
N GLY A 719 36.57 32.22 -4.91
CA GLY A 719 37.30 33.46 -4.76
C GLY A 719 38.31 33.63 -5.91
N SER A 720 38.29 34.85 -6.45
CA SER A 720 39.31 35.43 -7.31
C SER A 720 40.71 35.04 -6.85
N LEU A 721 41.31 34.05 -7.51
CA LEU A 721 42.77 33.97 -7.61
C LEU A 721 43.18 35.09 -8.56
N SER A 722 43.75 36.13 -7.95
CA SER A 722 44.31 37.31 -8.59
C SER A 722 45.31 36.93 -9.68
N SER A 723 44.94 37.06 -10.95
CA SER A 723 45.89 37.41 -11.99
C SER A 723 46.06 38.93 -11.96
N GLY A 724 47.26 39.37 -11.60
CA GLY A 724 47.62 40.78 -11.53
C GLY A 724 47.56 41.45 -12.91
N ASN A 725 47.01 42.67 -12.91
CA ASN A 725 47.24 43.80 -13.81
C ASN A 725 48.04 43.54 -15.10
N ILE A 726 47.40 43.73 -16.26
CA ILE A 726 47.74 44.82 -17.19
C ILE A 726 46.44 45.34 -17.81
N GLY A 727 46.15 46.63 -17.61
CA GLY A 727 44.94 47.29 -18.11
C GLY A 727 45.07 47.83 -19.54
N SER A 728 43.93 48.11 -20.17
CA SER A 728 43.62 49.45 -20.71
C SER A 728 42.25 49.48 -21.39
N SER A 729 41.38 50.32 -20.81
CA SER A 729 40.39 51.20 -21.45
C SER A 729 39.44 50.69 -22.54
N GLY A 730 38.13 50.79 -22.26
CA GLY A 730 37.26 51.56 -23.17
C GLY A 730 35.82 51.09 -23.38
N ARG A 731 34.90 51.75 -22.67
CA ARG A 731 33.50 52.10 -23.03
C ARG A 731 32.36 51.05 -22.96
N THR A 732 31.51 51.32 -21.98
CA THR A 732 30.10 50.96 -21.81
C THR A 732 29.17 51.74 -22.75
N VAL A 733 28.19 51.07 -23.41
CA VAL A 733 26.79 51.52 -23.70
C VAL A 733 25.99 50.23 -24.05
N ILE A 734 25.11 49.69 -23.19
CA ILE A 734 23.64 49.88 -23.02
C ILE A 734 22.76 49.56 -24.27
N SER A 735 21.80 48.63 -24.02
CA SER A 735 20.46 48.41 -24.57
C SER A 735 20.21 47.91 -26.02
N GLU A 736 19.56 46.73 -26.05
CA GLU A 736 18.29 46.41 -26.74
C GLU A 736 18.20 46.01 -28.24
N PHE A 737 17.45 44.91 -28.45
CA PHE A 737 16.52 44.57 -29.55
C PHE A 737 17.02 43.77 -30.81
N PRO A 738 16.14 43.09 -31.59
CA PRO A 738 16.06 41.61 -31.70
C PRO A 738 16.36 41.02 -33.11
N LEU A 739 16.12 39.70 -33.25
CA LEU A 739 16.05 38.86 -34.46
C LEU A 739 15.85 39.58 -35.82
N PHE A 740 16.67 39.26 -36.85
CA PHE A 740 16.35 38.34 -37.97
C PHE A 740 17.34 38.48 -39.17
N LEU A 741 17.81 37.33 -39.68
CA LEU A 741 18.11 36.94 -41.08
C LEU A 741 19.10 37.74 -41.98
N SER A 742 20.16 37.00 -42.40
CA SER A 742 20.52 36.69 -43.80
C SER A 742 21.80 37.30 -44.42
N LYS A 743 22.60 36.38 -44.99
CA LYS A 743 23.65 36.47 -46.05
C LYS A 743 25.08 36.90 -45.71
N THR A 744 25.90 35.86 -45.51
CA THR A 744 27.24 35.57 -46.06
C THR A 744 27.95 36.64 -46.89
N VAL A 745 29.20 37.02 -46.52
CA VAL A 745 30.43 36.92 -47.35
C VAL A 745 31.65 36.94 -46.40
N ILE A 746 32.63 36.10 -46.76
CA ILE A 746 33.91 35.78 -46.12
C ILE A 746 34.91 36.95 -46.17
N MET A 747 35.65 37.19 -45.08
CA MET A 747 37.08 37.53 -45.16
C MET A 747 37.83 36.79 -44.04
N ALA A 748 38.80 36.00 -44.47
CA ALA A 748 39.76 35.28 -43.64
C ALA A 748 40.78 36.27 -43.07
N ASP A 749 41.13 36.11 -41.80
CA ASP A 749 42.41 36.57 -41.27
C ASP A 749 42.98 35.54 -40.30
N ALA A 750 44.21 35.14 -40.58
CA ALA A 750 45.16 34.38 -39.78
C ALA A 750 44.63 33.17 -39.00
N PHE A 751 44.44 32.05 -39.70
CA PHE A 751 44.35 30.73 -39.09
C PHE A 751 45.74 30.31 -38.58
N ASP A 752 45.96 30.43 -37.27
CA ASP A 752 47.16 29.93 -36.61
C ASP A 752 47.16 28.39 -36.64
N LEU A 753 47.91 27.84 -37.59
CA LEU A 753 48.04 26.40 -37.78
C LEU A 753 48.75 25.72 -36.60
N GLU A 754 49.55 26.43 -35.78
CA GLU A 754 50.19 25.83 -34.61
C GLU A 754 49.18 25.57 -33.48
N ALA A 755 48.16 26.42 -33.33
CA ALA A 755 47.05 26.15 -32.43
C ALA A 755 46.30 24.86 -32.81
N LEU A 756 46.18 24.54 -34.11
CA LEU A 756 45.52 23.32 -34.57
C LEU A 756 46.32 22.03 -34.33
N VAL A 757 47.65 22.12 -34.29
CA VAL A 757 48.52 20.97 -34.04
C VAL A 757 48.44 20.53 -32.58
N HIS A 758 48.06 21.43 -31.68
CA HIS A 758 47.90 21.14 -30.26
C HIS A 758 46.44 20.94 -29.82
N VAL A 759 45.44 21.18 -30.67
CA VAL A 759 44.01 20.94 -30.34
C VAL A 759 43.76 19.52 -29.81
N GLU A 760 44.38 18.50 -30.39
CA GLU A 760 44.24 17.12 -29.92
C GLU A 760 44.88 16.93 -28.53
N GLN A 761 46.05 17.55 -28.30
CA GLN A 761 46.73 17.52 -27.01
C GLN A 761 45.96 18.33 -25.96
N ASP A 762 45.35 19.45 -26.33
CA ASP A 762 44.54 20.30 -25.44
C ASP A 762 43.24 19.61 -25.04
N PHE A 763 42.57 18.92 -25.97
CA PHE A 763 41.41 18.09 -25.64
C PHE A 763 41.81 16.87 -24.80
N TYR A 764 42.98 16.29 -25.05
CA TYR A 764 43.53 15.21 -24.24
C TYR A 764 43.84 15.70 -22.81
N ASP A 765 44.52 16.83 -22.67
CA ASP A 765 44.93 17.41 -21.40
C ASP A 765 43.70 17.91 -20.61
N SER A 766 42.72 18.51 -21.30
CA SER A 766 41.44 18.90 -20.70
C SER A 766 40.63 17.67 -20.29
N GLY A 767 40.53 16.64 -21.13
CA GLY A 767 39.81 15.41 -20.83
C GLY A 767 40.46 14.60 -19.71
N PHE A 768 41.80 14.56 -19.69
CA PHE A 768 42.57 13.95 -18.59
C PHE A 768 42.38 14.74 -17.30
N LYS A 769 42.44 16.08 -17.35
CA LYS A 769 42.23 16.94 -16.19
C LYS A 769 40.83 16.78 -15.62
N ASP A 770 39.81 16.81 -16.47
CA ASP A 770 38.41 16.63 -16.08
C ASP A 770 38.15 15.23 -15.55
N GLY A 771 38.69 14.20 -16.21
CA GLY A 771 38.60 12.80 -15.78
C GLY A 771 39.33 12.57 -14.46
N PHE A 772 40.50 13.18 -14.26
CA PHE A 772 41.27 13.11 -13.03
C PHE A 772 40.57 13.86 -11.88
N ASP A 773 40.05 15.06 -12.13
CA ASP A 773 39.31 15.83 -11.13
C ASP A 773 38.01 15.11 -10.73
N HIS A 774 37.30 14.53 -11.69
CA HIS A 774 36.09 13.75 -11.44
C HIS A 774 36.39 12.43 -10.72
N GLY A 775 37.43 11.70 -11.15
CA GLY A 775 37.90 10.48 -10.50
C GLY A 775 38.38 10.72 -9.07
N ARG A 776 39.05 11.84 -8.81
CA ARG A 776 39.46 12.26 -7.47
C ARG A 776 38.26 12.54 -6.56
N ILE A 777 37.21 13.19 -7.07
CA ILE A 777 35.97 13.42 -6.33
C ILE A 777 35.27 12.09 -6.03
N HIS A 778 35.12 11.21 -7.03
CA HIS A 778 34.50 9.90 -6.84
C HIS A 778 35.28 9.03 -5.86
N GLY A 779 36.60 8.97 -5.96
CA GLY A 779 37.45 8.24 -5.01
C GLY A 779 37.36 8.79 -3.59
N LEU A 780 37.19 10.10 -3.41
CA LEU A 780 36.93 10.70 -2.10
C LEU A 780 35.54 10.32 -1.55
N ILE A 781 34.51 10.27 -2.38
CA ILE A 781 33.15 9.88 -1.99
C ILE A 781 33.12 8.40 -1.62
N GLU A 782 33.69 7.54 -2.46
CA GLU A 782 33.77 6.09 -2.24
C GLU A 782 34.63 5.77 -1.02
N GLY A 783 35.79 6.42 -0.87
CA GLY A 783 36.64 6.31 0.31
C GLY A 783 35.93 6.80 1.59
N ARG A 784 35.10 7.84 1.51
CA ARG A 784 34.28 8.30 2.65
C ARG A 784 33.16 7.32 3.00
N ALA A 785 32.52 6.72 2.00
CA ALA A 785 31.49 5.70 2.20
C ALA A 785 32.07 4.43 2.85
N LEU A 786 33.17 3.91 2.29
CA LEU A 786 33.90 2.77 2.84
C LEU A 786 34.45 3.06 4.24
N GLY A 787 34.98 4.27 4.47
CA GLY A 787 35.45 4.71 5.78
C GLY A 787 34.33 4.82 6.81
N ARG A 788 33.11 5.21 6.42
CA ARG A 788 31.93 5.24 7.30
C ARG A 788 31.53 3.81 7.72
N GLU A 789 31.51 2.87 6.77
CA GLU A 789 31.14 1.49 7.02
C GLU A 789 32.19 0.76 7.88
N LYS A 790 33.45 0.76 7.45
CA LYS A 790 34.55 0.10 8.18
C LYS A 790 34.90 0.80 9.50
N GLY A 791 34.75 2.12 9.56
CA GLY A 791 34.89 2.87 10.79
C GLY A 791 33.85 2.46 11.84
N PHE A 792 32.59 2.27 11.43
CA PHE A 792 31.53 1.81 12.33
C PHE A 792 31.80 0.41 12.88
N GLU A 793 32.16 -0.56 12.02
CA GLU A 793 32.50 -1.93 12.44
C GLU A 793 33.63 -1.94 13.48
N MET A 794 34.67 -1.13 13.28
CA MET A 794 35.80 -1.04 14.18
C MET A 794 35.42 -0.39 15.52
N TRP A 795 34.61 0.68 15.50
CA TRP A 795 34.18 1.37 16.71
C TRP A 795 33.16 0.57 17.52
N GLU A 796 32.31 -0.24 16.88
CA GLU A 796 31.41 -1.16 17.56
C GLU A 796 32.20 -2.17 18.41
N GLU A 797 33.24 -2.76 17.83
CA GLU A 797 34.09 -3.73 18.53
C GLU A 797 34.91 -3.06 19.65
N LEU A 798 35.46 -1.87 19.43
CA LEU A 798 36.18 -1.11 20.45
C LEU A 798 35.27 -0.69 21.61
N GLY A 799 34.05 -0.21 21.30
CA GLY A 799 33.06 0.18 22.29
C GLY A 799 32.64 -1.01 23.16
N PHE A 800 32.55 -2.21 22.58
CA PHE A 800 32.34 -3.42 23.35
C PHE A 800 33.50 -3.72 24.31
N TYR A 801 34.76 -3.66 23.86
CA TYR A 801 35.93 -3.87 24.73
C TYR A 801 36.06 -2.81 25.82
N GLU A 802 35.78 -1.55 25.50
CA GLU A 802 35.79 -0.44 26.44
C GLU A 802 34.70 -0.61 27.51
N GLY A 803 33.46 -0.88 27.09
CA GLY A 803 32.35 -1.14 28.01
C GLY A 803 32.59 -2.35 28.92
N PHE A 804 33.15 -3.43 28.38
CA PHE A 804 33.55 -4.59 29.16
C PHE A 804 34.60 -4.23 30.22
N ALA A 805 35.64 -3.48 29.83
CA ALA A 805 36.70 -3.07 30.75
C ALA A 805 36.20 -2.10 31.83
N LEU A 806 35.36 -1.12 31.48
CA LEU A 806 34.77 -0.15 32.42
C LEU A 806 33.83 -0.83 33.41
N MET A 807 33.01 -1.77 32.97
CA MET A 807 32.14 -2.55 33.85
C MET A 807 32.96 -3.34 34.88
N TRP A 808 33.98 -4.08 34.42
CA TRP A 808 34.85 -4.82 35.33
C TRP A 808 35.69 -3.91 36.23
N GLN A 809 36.07 -2.72 35.77
CA GLN A 809 36.72 -1.71 36.59
C GLN A 809 35.81 -1.30 37.75
N ALA A 810 34.55 -0.97 37.47
CA ALA A 810 33.57 -0.58 38.49
C ALA A 810 33.33 -1.71 39.51
N VAL A 811 33.21 -2.95 39.05
CA VAL A 811 33.07 -4.13 39.91
C VAL A 811 34.27 -4.31 40.85
N TYR A 812 35.49 -4.24 40.32
CA TYR A 812 36.70 -4.42 41.13
C TYR A 812 36.94 -3.25 42.11
N THR A 813 36.61 -2.02 41.71
CA THR A 813 36.67 -0.85 42.59
C THR A 813 35.66 -0.97 43.72
N HIS A 814 34.42 -1.40 43.45
CA HIS A 814 33.41 -1.66 44.47
C HIS A 814 33.82 -2.79 45.44
N GLN A 815 34.55 -3.79 44.95
CA GLN A 815 35.11 -4.87 45.78
C GLN A 815 36.39 -4.50 46.55
N GLY A 816 36.89 -3.26 46.42
CA GLY A 816 38.13 -2.81 47.08
C GLY A 816 39.41 -3.45 46.53
N ARG A 817 39.37 -4.08 45.34
CA ARG A 817 40.49 -4.83 44.73
C ARG A 817 41.27 -3.97 43.73
N THR A 818 41.94 -2.93 44.22
CA THR A 818 42.58 -1.91 43.35
C THR A 818 43.95 -2.29 42.80
N ASP A 819 44.67 -3.22 43.42
CA ASP A 819 46.03 -3.69 43.05
C ASP A 819 46.03 -5.10 42.41
N ASP A 820 44.89 -5.55 41.93
CA ASP A 820 44.76 -6.86 41.30
C ASP A 820 45.39 -6.90 39.90
N ARG A 821 45.92 -8.07 39.51
CA ARG A 821 46.44 -8.33 38.17
C ARG A 821 45.39 -8.01 37.08
N ALA A 822 44.12 -8.32 37.37
CA ALA A 822 43.01 -7.98 36.49
C ALA A 822 42.85 -6.46 36.32
N MET A 823 42.99 -5.67 37.38
CA MET A 823 42.90 -4.20 37.33
C MET A 823 44.02 -3.58 36.50
N ASN A 824 45.22 -4.15 36.53
CA ASN A 824 46.32 -3.71 35.66
C ASN A 824 46.03 -4.02 34.19
N HIS A 825 45.44 -5.18 33.88
CA HIS A 825 45.00 -5.51 32.53
C HIS A 825 43.85 -4.61 32.04
N ILE A 826 42.91 -4.25 32.90
CA ILE A 826 41.81 -3.31 32.62
C ILE A 826 42.36 -1.92 32.27
N LYS A 827 43.21 -1.35 33.14
CA LYS A 827 43.83 -0.03 32.92
C LYS A 827 44.63 0.01 31.61
N HIS A 828 45.36 -1.07 31.30
CA HIS A 828 46.15 -1.14 30.07
C HIS A 828 45.27 -1.27 28.81
N LEU A 829 44.16 -2.01 28.88
CA LEU A 829 43.22 -2.11 27.76
C LEU A 829 42.55 -0.75 27.47
N LEU A 830 42.06 -0.06 28.50
CA LEU A 830 41.47 1.28 28.37
C LEU A 830 42.48 2.30 27.83
N ASN A 831 43.75 2.22 28.26
CA ASN A 831 44.80 3.07 27.73
C ASN A 831 45.07 2.81 26.24
N LEU A 832 45.09 1.56 25.78
CA LEU A 832 45.26 1.29 24.35
C LEU A 832 44.06 1.80 23.52
N ILE A 833 42.84 1.66 24.04
CA ILE A 833 41.62 2.15 23.39
C ILE A 833 41.64 3.68 23.31
N SER A 834 42.15 4.39 24.31
CA SER A 834 42.21 5.86 24.29
C SER A 834 43.16 6.43 23.22
N HIS A 835 44.09 5.63 22.69
CA HIS A 835 44.96 6.04 21.59
C HIS A 835 44.34 5.80 20.20
N PHE A 836 43.13 5.24 20.13
CA PHE A 836 42.42 5.05 18.88
C PHE A 836 41.86 6.41 18.37
N PRO A 837 42.13 6.80 17.11
CA PRO A 837 41.82 8.13 16.63
C PRO A 837 40.30 8.38 16.56
N ARG A 838 39.83 9.44 17.24
CA ARG A 838 38.42 9.86 17.29
C ARG A 838 38.03 10.89 16.23
N VAL A 839 39.03 11.43 15.51
CA VAL A 839 38.87 12.45 14.49
C VAL A 839 39.73 12.08 13.29
N ASN A 840 39.18 12.18 12.08
CA ASN A 840 39.94 12.00 10.85
C ASN A 840 40.89 13.20 10.66
N PRO A 841 42.20 13.00 10.45
CA PRO A 841 43.11 14.10 10.21
C PRO A 841 42.73 14.86 8.93
N SER A 842 42.84 16.18 8.96
CA SER A 842 42.55 17.02 7.80
C SER A 842 43.70 16.94 6.78
N ILE A 843 43.42 17.27 5.51
CA ILE A 843 44.40 17.22 4.40
C ILE A 843 45.65 18.11 4.68
N SER A 844 45.54 19.08 5.59
CA SER A 844 46.64 19.98 5.97
C SER A 844 47.53 19.49 7.11
N ASP A 845 47.22 18.36 7.75
CA ASP A 845 47.99 17.86 8.89
C ASP A 845 49.02 16.80 8.43
N SER A 846 50.30 17.03 8.72
CA SER A 846 51.37 16.02 8.49
C SER A 846 50.95 14.65 9.06
N PRO A 847 51.19 13.54 8.34
CA PRO A 847 50.61 12.26 8.69
C PRO A 847 51.19 11.74 10.00
N SER A 848 50.46 11.88 11.10
CA SER A 848 50.67 11.02 12.26
C SER A 848 50.31 9.60 11.83
N GLN A 849 51.32 8.82 11.45
CA GLN A 849 51.22 7.41 11.03
C GLN A 849 50.81 6.52 12.22
N VAL A 850 49.58 6.68 12.72
CA VAL A 850 49.00 5.70 13.64
C VAL A 850 48.60 4.50 12.80
N ASP A 851 49.36 3.40 12.93
CA ASP A 851 49.03 2.12 12.32
C ASP A 851 47.81 1.52 13.05
N ILE A 852 46.64 1.94 12.57
CA ILE A 852 45.33 1.55 13.09
C ILE A 852 45.18 0.01 13.16
N PRO A 853 45.52 -0.77 12.10
CA PRO A 853 45.48 -2.23 12.16
C PRO A 853 46.37 -2.84 13.26
N LYS A 854 47.56 -2.29 13.48
CA LYS A 854 48.46 -2.76 14.55
C LYS A 854 47.90 -2.46 15.94
N LEU A 855 47.39 -1.25 16.17
CA LEU A 855 46.77 -0.87 17.44
C LEU A 855 45.54 -1.76 17.75
N PHE A 856 44.70 -1.99 16.74
CA PHE A 856 43.51 -2.82 16.89
C PHE A 856 43.84 -4.28 17.26
N ARG A 857 44.89 -4.87 16.66
CA ARG A 857 45.39 -6.20 17.04
C ARG A 857 45.90 -6.25 18.48
N GLN A 858 46.56 -5.20 18.95
CA GLN A 858 47.04 -5.12 20.33
C GLN A 858 45.87 -5.05 21.32
N ILE A 859 44.82 -4.28 21.01
CA ILE A 859 43.60 -4.18 21.82
C ILE A 859 42.92 -5.55 21.93
N ARG A 860 42.69 -6.26 20.81
CA ARG A 860 42.13 -7.62 20.79
C ARG A 860 42.95 -8.60 21.64
N SER A 861 44.28 -8.55 21.54
CA SER A 861 45.18 -9.40 22.34
C SER A 861 45.06 -9.12 23.83
N ARG A 862 45.00 -7.84 24.23
CA ARG A 862 44.85 -7.44 25.62
C ARG A 862 43.48 -7.77 26.20
N TYR A 863 42.42 -7.65 25.41
CA TYR A 863 41.09 -8.12 25.79
C TYR A 863 41.05 -9.63 26.07
N LYS A 864 41.66 -10.45 25.21
CA LYS A 864 41.78 -11.91 25.44
C LYS A 864 42.53 -12.22 26.74
N ALA A 865 43.63 -11.52 27.00
CA ALA A 865 44.40 -11.70 28.24
C ALA A 865 43.60 -11.30 29.49
N LEU A 866 42.80 -10.24 29.40
CA LEU A 866 41.90 -9.82 30.48
C LEU A 866 40.82 -10.87 30.73
N CYS A 867 40.16 -11.38 29.68
CA CYS A 867 39.16 -12.45 29.79
C CYS A 867 39.72 -13.70 30.47
N ALA A 868 40.92 -14.12 30.09
CA ALA A 868 41.61 -15.25 30.72
C ALA A 868 41.88 -15.02 32.22
N THR A 869 42.24 -13.78 32.60
CA THR A 869 42.48 -13.42 34.01
C THR A 869 41.19 -13.39 34.82
N LEU A 870 40.06 -13.02 34.20
CA LEU A 870 38.73 -12.97 34.80
C LEU A 870 38.01 -14.33 34.80
N GLY A 871 38.56 -15.35 34.14
CA GLY A 871 37.92 -16.65 33.97
C GLY A 871 36.70 -16.64 33.04
N VAL A 872 36.57 -15.62 32.19
CA VAL A 872 35.44 -15.44 31.27
C VAL A 872 35.87 -15.86 29.86
N ARG A 873 34.98 -16.53 29.11
CA ARG A 873 35.25 -16.86 27.70
C ARG A 873 35.21 -15.57 26.86
N PRO A 874 36.24 -15.26 26.06
CA PRO A 874 36.23 -14.08 25.21
C PRO A 874 35.16 -14.22 24.13
N SER A 875 34.15 -13.33 24.14
CA SER A 875 33.19 -13.22 23.05
C SER A 875 33.75 -12.23 22.02
N LEU A 876 34.28 -12.73 20.91
CA LEU A 876 34.66 -11.87 19.80
C LEU A 876 33.44 -11.71 18.89
N ARG A 877 32.76 -10.56 18.92
CA ARG A 877 31.93 -10.15 17.79
C ARG A 877 32.88 -9.61 16.73
N ALA A 878 33.40 -10.49 15.88
CA ALA A 878 34.04 -10.09 14.63
C ALA A 878 33.03 -10.27 13.51
N ALA A 879 32.91 -9.26 12.64
CA ALA A 879 32.20 -9.35 11.37
C ALA A 879 32.65 -10.60 10.62
N SER A 880 31.68 -11.37 10.13
CA SER A 880 31.88 -12.57 9.34
C SER A 880 32.62 -12.25 8.03
N THR A 881 33.84 -12.72 7.90
CA THR A 881 34.49 -12.95 6.60
C THR A 881 35.03 -14.37 6.58
N GLU A 882 34.47 -15.19 5.70
CA GLU A 882 35.01 -16.50 5.33
C GLU A 882 36.44 -16.35 4.76
N GLY A 883 37.32 -17.31 5.09
CA GLY A 883 38.68 -17.38 4.56
C GLY A 883 39.43 -18.62 5.07
N THR A 884 39.38 -19.68 4.26
CA THR A 884 40.33 -20.80 4.04
C THR A 884 41.44 -21.12 5.07
N PRO A 885 41.62 -22.41 5.45
CA PRO A 885 42.77 -22.84 6.25
C PRO A 885 43.98 -23.23 5.38
N ASP A 886 45.12 -22.59 5.61
CA ASP A 886 46.44 -23.13 5.24
C ASP A 886 46.99 -23.98 6.41
N GLY A 887 47.57 -25.13 6.07
CA GLY A 887 47.83 -26.24 6.99
C GLY A 887 49.25 -26.36 7.58
N ALA A 888 49.54 -27.62 8.00
CA ALA A 888 50.68 -28.18 8.75
C ALA A 888 50.66 -27.86 10.27
N ASP A 889 50.64 -28.81 11.22
CA ASP A 889 51.32 -30.11 11.33
C ASP A 889 50.50 -31.08 12.23
N SER A 890 50.67 -32.38 11.97
CA SER A 890 50.13 -33.56 12.68
C SER A 890 50.97 -33.94 13.94
N PRO A 891 50.73 -35.03 14.73
CA PRO A 891 49.79 -36.15 14.55
C PRO A 891 49.03 -36.68 15.81
N SER A 892 47.99 -37.49 15.52
CA SER A 892 47.53 -38.73 16.20
C SER A 892 47.22 -38.76 17.71
N GLU A 893 45.97 -39.11 18.07
CA GLU A 893 45.58 -40.48 18.52
C GLU A 893 44.11 -40.52 19.01
N ASP A 894 43.35 -41.45 18.43
CA ASP A 894 42.25 -42.29 18.94
C ASP A 894 41.41 -41.87 20.17
N MET A 895 40.09 -41.77 20.00
CA MET A 895 39.10 -42.75 20.51
C MET A 895 37.65 -42.26 20.38
N GLU A 896 36.78 -43.17 19.95
CA GLU A 896 35.33 -43.06 19.86
C GLU A 896 34.64 -42.70 21.20
N SER A 897 33.57 -41.89 21.17
CA SER A 897 32.23 -42.24 21.70
C SER A 897 31.22 -41.08 21.74
N ALA A 898 30.05 -41.33 21.12
CA ALA A 898 28.67 -40.91 21.45
C ALA A 898 28.26 -39.40 21.51
N PRO A 899 27.00 -39.05 21.14
CA PRO A 899 26.56 -37.67 20.94
C PRO A 899 26.17 -36.98 22.25
N ALA A 900 26.77 -35.82 22.53
CA ALA A 900 26.37 -34.97 23.65
C ALA A 900 25.13 -34.13 23.30
N LYS A 901 24.09 -34.28 24.12
CA LYS A 901 22.86 -33.48 24.15
C LYS A 901 23.18 -31.99 24.35
N VAL A 902 22.54 -31.14 23.54
CA VAL A 902 22.48 -29.68 23.72
C VAL A 902 21.59 -29.37 24.93
N PRO A 903 22.05 -28.64 25.96
CA PRO A 903 21.16 -28.15 27.01
C PRO A 903 20.44 -26.89 26.53
N GLN A 904 19.12 -26.94 26.44
CA GLN A 904 18.27 -25.74 26.42
C GLN A 904 18.19 -25.17 27.84
N GLY A 905 18.70 -23.95 28.02
CA GLY A 905 18.55 -23.16 29.24
C GLY A 905 19.09 -21.73 29.04
N PRO A 906 18.48 -20.71 29.65
CA PRO A 906 18.94 -19.32 29.53
C PRO A 906 20.30 -19.12 30.23
N ILE A 907 21.13 -18.26 29.66
CA ILE A 907 22.54 -18.03 30.04
C ILE A 907 22.69 -17.27 31.38
N TRP A 908 21.59 -16.87 32.04
CA TRP A 908 21.62 -16.16 33.33
C TRP A 908 20.50 -16.62 34.27
N SER A 909 20.88 -17.17 35.43
CA SER A 909 19.99 -17.33 36.59
C SER A 909 20.29 -16.22 37.61
N VAL A 910 19.34 -15.30 37.78
CA VAL A 910 19.40 -14.28 38.83
C VAL A 910 18.78 -14.88 40.08
N ASN A 911 19.63 -15.32 41.02
CA ASN A 911 19.17 -15.63 42.37
C ASN A 911 18.93 -14.32 43.14
N SER A 912 17.81 -14.31 43.86
CA SER A 912 17.31 -13.27 44.76
C SER A 912 18.40 -12.51 45.53
N ILE A 913 18.41 -11.18 45.41
CA ILE A 913 19.03 -10.29 46.38
C ILE A 913 17.94 -9.51 47.10
N ASP A 914 18.07 -9.53 48.42
CA ASP A 914 17.16 -9.04 49.44
C ASP A 914 16.98 -7.51 49.42
N LYS A 915 15.79 -7.06 49.81
CA LYS A 915 15.41 -5.63 49.89
C LYS A 915 15.97 -5.02 51.18
N SER A 916 16.97 -4.15 51.09
CA SER A 916 17.04 -2.95 51.94
C SER A 916 18.17 -2.00 51.52
N SER A 917 17.87 -0.71 51.61
CA SER A 917 18.76 0.46 51.62
C SER A 917 19.14 1.16 50.30
N ALA A 918 18.78 2.46 50.32
CA ALA A 918 19.36 3.61 49.62
C ALA A 918 19.09 3.80 48.12
N GLY A 919 18.21 4.76 47.84
CA GLY A 919 18.04 5.34 46.51
C GLY A 919 19.17 6.29 46.13
N VAL A 920 19.42 6.38 44.83
CA VAL A 920 20.03 7.52 44.15
C VAL A 920 19.41 7.58 42.76
N GLU A 921 18.76 8.71 42.45
CA GLU A 921 18.28 9.07 41.12
C GLU A 921 19.47 9.19 40.15
N ILE A 922 19.30 8.65 38.94
CA ILE A 922 20.08 9.08 37.77
C ILE A 922 19.05 9.48 36.71
N SER A 923 18.94 10.78 36.47
CA SER A 923 18.18 11.41 35.40
C SER A 923 18.76 11.02 34.03
N LEU A 924 17.88 10.76 33.06
CA LEU A 924 18.19 10.90 31.63
C LEU A 924 17.88 12.32 31.18
#